data_AF-A0A415IL39-F1
#
_entry.id   AF-A0A415IL39-F1
#
_cell.length_a   1.000
_cell.length_b   1.000
_cell.length_c   1.000
_cell.angle_alpha   90.00
_cell.angle_beta   90.00
_cell.angle_gamma   90.00
#
_symmetry.space_group_name_H-M   'P 1'
#
loop_
_entity.id
_entity.type
_entity.pdbx_description
1 polymer ?
#
loop_
_entity_poly.entity_id
_entity_poly.type
_entity_poly.pdbx_seq_one_letter_code
_entity_poly.pdbx_strand_id
1 'polypeptide(L)'
;MVAFDRNPQDFKYLRLLSRQFPTEQSAFTEIINLSAILNLPKGTEHFMSDVHGEYEAFMHILNNCSGVVREHVDEIFGDTLTFDEKGELCTLIYYPHEKIELVRSQREDSPTWYKTMLDQLIMVARSLSSRYTRSKVRKAIPRDYAYIIDELLHTHPDENNYRVRYHERIVESILETASADDFIESLASLIKRLAVDHLHLVGDIFDRGGGAAKIMDRLLTYHSLDIQWGNHDLLWMGAAAGEPACIATVLRNNLRYDNYEILENDYGISLRELVAFADATYTAGEPITPLIKAINVLLFKLEGQIIQRHPEFDMTDRLLLDKIDHDAGTVTLADGSVWPLTTNDFPTVDPTDPYTLTSQEQHIIDKLVSEFVTADHLHRHIDFLYSHGSMYKVANGNLLFHGCVPLNEDGTFSSMNCLGTWHAGRDYLDFCDHIARRAWRVGDRDALDWMWYLWIGFNSPASGRLVRTFERAYIADKSTWVEPMDPYFTLTKSPSVCDDIMREFGVVPMACSPTGHIINGHTPVKTTKGEQPIRAEGKLLVIDGGFCRAYHPKTGIAGYTLISSSRGCRLKSHRAFTTVAEALTRNVDIESETNRFDETDRRRMVSDTDTGAKIRSQIQDLRQLLDAYRNGAIEERA
;
A
#
# COMPACT_ATOMS: atom_id res chain seq x y z
N MET A 1 51.28 -9.72 -23.72
CA MET A 1 51.09 -9.65 -22.26
C MET A 1 50.78 -8.19 -21.92
N VAL A 2 49.51 -7.79 -21.95
CA VAL A 2 49.10 -6.43 -21.57
C VAL A 2 48.35 -6.57 -20.26
N ALA A 3 48.92 -5.97 -19.21
CA ALA A 3 48.42 -6.03 -17.85
C ALA A 3 47.08 -5.30 -17.78
N PHE A 4 46.01 -6.05 -17.52
CA PHE A 4 44.78 -5.50 -16.99
C PHE A 4 45.02 -5.19 -15.51
N ASP A 5 45.30 -3.93 -15.18
CA ASP A 5 45.14 -3.38 -13.84
C ASP A 5 43.63 -3.27 -13.51
N ARG A 6 42.91 -4.40 -13.53
CA ARG A 6 41.54 -4.47 -13.01
C ARG A 6 41.60 -4.79 -11.53
N ASN A 7 40.82 -4.07 -10.74
CA ASN A 7 40.54 -4.41 -9.34
C ASN A 7 40.22 -5.92 -9.27
N PRO A 8 40.88 -6.72 -8.40
CA PRO A 8 40.62 -8.15 -8.27
C PRO A 8 39.14 -8.51 -8.09
N GLN A 9 38.35 -7.61 -7.51
CA GLN A 9 36.90 -7.78 -7.37
C GLN A 9 36.16 -7.73 -8.71
N ASP A 10 36.53 -6.80 -9.62
CA ASP A 10 35.90 -6.68 -10.93
C ASP A 10 36.16 -7.92 -11.78
N PHE A 11 37.39 -8.44 -11.75
CA PHE A 11 37.72 -9.66 -12.48
C PHE A 11 37.00 -10.90 -11.92
N LYS A 12 36.85 -10.98 -10.59
CA LYS A 12 36.04 -12.03 -9.93
C LYS A 12 34.57 -11.91 -10.33
N TYR A 13 34.03 -10.69 -10.39
CA TYR A 13 32.66 -10.43 -10.82
C TYR A 13 32.44 -10.86 -12.29
N LEU A 14 33.33 -10.47 -13.21
CA LEU A 14 33.23 -10.87 -14.62
C LEU A 14 33.33 -12.39 -14.82
N ARG A 15 34.15 -13.09 -14.04
CA ARG A 15 34.19 -14.57 -14.02
C ARG A 15 32.91 -15.23 -13.49
N LEU A 16 32.15 -14.54 -12.64
CA LEU A 16 30.82 -15.01 -12.21
C LEU A 16 29.80 -14.73 -13.30
N LEU A 17 29.83 -13.54 -13.90
CA LEU A 17 28.95 -13.14 -15.00
C LEU A 17 29.12 -14.04 -16.23
N SER A 18 30.35 -14.47 -16.52
CA SER A 18 30.68 -15.43 -17.58
C SER A 18 30.08 -16.82 -17.37
N ARG A 19 29.47 -17.13 -16.21
CA ARG A 19 28.71 -18.37 -16.02
C ARG A 19 27.30 -18.28 -16.60
N GLN A 20 26.72 -17.09 -16.58
CA GLN A 20 25.40 -16.82 -17.13
C GLN A 20 25.46 -16.47 -18.61
N PHE A 21 26.52 -15.77 -19.03
CA PHE A 21 26.78 -15.40 -20.42
C PHE A 21 28.09 -16.05 -20.87
N PRO A 22 28.09 -17.35 -21.19
CA PRO A 22 29.32 -18.12 -21.37
C PRO A 22 30.14 -17.81 -22.63
N THR A 23 29.54 -17.10 -23.59
CA THR A 23 30.14 -16.79 -24.89
C THR A 23 30.02 -15.31 -25.20
N GLU A 24 30.89 -14.79 -26.09
CA GLU A 24 30.72 -13.45 -26.68
C GLU A 24 29.31 -13.32 -27.28
N GLN A 25 28.81 -14.41 -27.90
CA GLN A 25 27.48 -14.44 -28.48
C GLN A 25 26.35 -14.19 -27.49
N SER A 26 26.38 -14.88 -26.35
CA SER A 26 25.38 -14.72 -25.30
C SER A 26 25.43 -13.31 -24.67
N ALA A 27 26.63 -12.77 -24.46
CA ALA A 27 26.81 -11.44 -23.90
C ALA A 27 26.31 -10.34 -24.86
N PHE A 28 26.68 -10.38 -26.14
CA PHE A 28 26.20 -9.38 -27.10
C PHE A 28 24.68 -9.46 -27.30
N THR A 29 24.11 -10.68 -27.32
CA THR A 29 22.67 -10.88 -27.51
C THR A 29 21.89 -10.19 -26.38
N GLU A 30 22.36 -10.34 -25.14
CA GLU A 30 21.73 -9.68 -24.00
C GLU A 30 21.92 -8.16 -24.02
N ILE A 31 23.09 -7.66 -24.43
CA ILE A 31 23.30 -6.22 -24.62
C ILE A 31 22.26 -5.65 -25.60
N ILE A 32 22.01 -6.32 -26.73
CA ILE A 32 21.03 -5.88 -27.74
C ILE A 32 19.62 -5.88 -27.13
N ASN A 33 19.25 -6.97 -26.43
CA ASN A 33 17.95 -7.10 -25.76
C ASN A 33 17.72 -5.96 -24.74
N LEU A 34 18.65 -5.78 -23.81
CA LEU A 34 18.61 -4.73 -22.80
C LEU A 34 18.57 -3.32 -23.41
N SER A 35 19.34 -3.09 -24.48
CA SER A 35 19.32 -1.80 -25.20
C SER A 35 17.97 -1.52 -25.86
N ALA A 36 17.28 -2.55 -26.36
CA ALA A 36 15.92 -2.40 -26.90
C ALA A 36 14.91 -2.07 -25.78
N ILE A 37 15.03 -2.68 -24.60
CA ILE A 37 14.14 -2.43 -23.45
C ILE A 37 14.20 -0.97 -23.01
N LEU A 38 15.39 -0.34 -23.02
CA LEU A 38 15.56 1.07 -22.68
C LEU A 38 14.71 2.02 -23.54
N ASN A 39 14.35 1.60 -24.75
CA ASN A 39 13.55 2.34 -25.72
C ASN A 39 12.05 1.99 -25.66
N LEU A 40 11.60 1.26 -24.64
CA LEU A 40 10.18 1.07 -24.39
C LEU A 40 9.62 2.22 -23.53
N PRO A 41 8.32 2.55 -23.65
CA PRO A 41 7.68 3.51 -22.76
C PRO A 41 7.75 3.06 -21.29
N LYS A 42 7.88 4.02 -20.37
CA LYS A 42 7.75 3.78 -18.93
C LYS A 42 6.40 3.12 -18.62
N GLY A 43 6.42 2.09 -17.77
CA GLY A 43 5.21 1.44 -17.23
C GLY A 43 4.35 2.39 -16.41
N THR A 44 3.05 2.11 -16.33
CA THR A 44 2.15 2.89 -15.47
C THR A 44 2.32 2.45 -14.03
N GLU A 45 2.66 3.39 -13.15
CA GLU A 45 2.72 3.17 -11.70
C GLU A 45 1.46 3.74 -11.05
N HIS A 46 0.95 3.03 -10.06
CA HIS A 46 -0.26 3.39 -9.33
C HIS A 46 0.07 3.53 -7.86
N PHE A 47 -0.30 4.64 -7.24
CA PHE A 47 -0.05 4.89 -5.82
C PHE A 47 -1.38 5.02 -5.07
N MET A 48 -1.50 4.29 -3.97
CA MET A 48 -2.66 4.28 -3.08
C MET A 48 -2.20 4.35 -1.62
N SER A 49 -3.06 4.80 -0.72
CA SER A 49 -2.82 4.83 0.73
C SER A 49 -4.16 4.69 1.48
N ASP A 50 -4.13 4.43 2.78
CA ASP A 50 -5.29 4.53 3.67
C ASP A 50 -6.45 3.60 3.24
N VAL A 51 -6.13 2.35 2.92
CA VAL A 51 -7.12 1.34 2.49
C VAL A 51 -8.03 0.92 3.63
N HIS A 52 -7.48 0.75 4.84
CA HIS A 52 -8.26 0.52 6.06
C HIS A 52 -9.35 -0.56 5.95
N GLY A 53 -9.00 -1.72 5.44
CA GLY A 53 -9.93 -2.86 5.40
C GLY A 53 -11.15 -2.70 4.49
N GLU A 54 -11.25 -1.63 3.70
CA GLU A 54 -12.41 -1.34 2.84
C GLU A 54 -12.29 -2.09 1.50
N TYR A 55 -12.45 -3.42 1.59
CA TYR A 55 -12.16 -4.37 0.52
C TYR A 55 -12.88 -4.09 -0.80
N GLU A 56 -14.19 -3.80 -0.77
CA GLU A 56 -14.97 -3.60 -2.01
C GLU A 56 -14.48 -2.38 -2.79
N ALA A 57 -14.23 -1.28 -2.08
CA ALA A 57 -13.73 -0.05 -2.68
C ALA A 57 -12.30 -0.25 -3.22
N PHE A 58 -11.43 -0.94 -2.46
CA PHE A 58 -10.09 -1.32 -2.93
C PHE A 58 -10.13 -2.16 -4.22
N MET A 59 -10.98 -3.20 -4.25
CA MET A 59 -11.14 -4.05 -5.43
C MET A 59 -11.69 -3.29 -6.62
N HIS A 60 -12.63 -2.35 -6.42
CA HIS A 60 -13.14 -1.50 -7.49
C HIS A 60 -12.02 -0.66 -8.13
N ILE A 61 -11.16 -0.02 -7.32
CA ILE A 61 -10.05 0.79 -7.84
C ILE A 61 -9.01 -0.08 -8.56
N LEU A 62 -8.72 -1.28 -8.06
CA LEU A 62 -7.86 -2.22 -8.79
C LEU A 62 -8.48 -2.67 -10.11
N ASN A 63 -9.77 -2.97 -10.12
CA ASN A 63 -10.47 -3.45 -11.31
C ASN A 63 -10.57 -2.38 -12.40
N ASN A 64 -10.85 -1.13 -12.03
CA ASN A 64 -10.87 -0.03 -12.98
C ASN A 64 -9.49 0.56 -13.29
N CYS A 65 -8.44 0.11 -12.58
CA CYS A 65 -7.07 0.60 -12.69
C CYS A 65 -6.97 2.12 -12.48
N SER A 66 -7.72 2.67 -11.52
CA SER A 66 -7.98 4.12 -11.38
C SER A 66 -8.36 4.80 -12.71
N GLY A 67 -9.19 4.14 -13.51
CA GLY A 67 -9.64 4.58 -14.84
C GLY A 67 -8.58 4.59 -15.93
N VAL A 68 -7.39 4.02 -15.73
CA VAL A 68 -6.42 3.83 -16.82
C VAL A 68 -7.02 3.00 -17.95
N VAL A 69 -7.87 2.02 -17.63
CA VAL A 69 -8.58 1.22 -18.65
C VAL A 69 -9.51 2.10 -19.49
N ARG A 70 -10.34 2.93 -18.85
CA ARG A 70 -11.26 3.85 -19.55
C ARG A 70 -10.54 4.73 -20.53
N GLU A 71 -9.44 5.34 -20.12
CA GLU A 71 -8.67 6.22 -21.00
C GLU A 71 -8.13 5.47 -22.23
N HIS A 72 -7.65 4.24 -22.04
CA HIS A 72 -7.20 3.44 -23.18
C HIS A 72 -8.36 3.06 -24.09
N VAL A 73 -9.54 2.74 -23.54
CA VAL A 73 -10.76 2.50 -24.34
C VAL A 73 -11.14 3.77 -25.12
N ASP A 74 -11.13 4.94 -24.47
CA ASP A 74 -11.43 6.23 -25.12
C ASP A 74 -10.43 6.55 -26.24
N GLU A 75 -9.13 6.32 -26.01
CA GLU A 75 -8.07 6.53 -27.01
C GLU A 75 -8.16 5.57 -28.21
N ILE A 76 -8.49 4.31 -27.97
CA ILE A 76 -8.52 3.28 -29.02
C ILE A 76 -9.74 3.43 -29.90
N PHE A 77 -10.91 3.67 -29.29
CA PHE A 77 -12.17 3.67 -30.02
C PHE A 77 -12.61 5.06 -30.44
N GLY A 78 -12.18 6.14 -29.78
CA GLY A 78 -12.52 7.51 -30.20
C GLY A 78 -14.03 7.68 -30.41
N ASP A 79 -14.42 8.09 -31.62
CA ASP A 79 -15.83 8.23 -32.01
C ASP A 79 -16.45 6.95 -32.62
N THR A 80 -15.68 5.86 -32.69
CA THR A 80 -16.13 4.55 -33.22
C THR A 80 -17.13 3.87 -32.29
N LEU A 81 -17.01 4.10 -30.99
CA LEU A 81 -17.96 3.64 -29.97
C LEU A 81 -18.57 4.85 -29.28
N THR A 82 -19.87 4.77 -28.99
CA THR A 82 -20.60 5.73 -28.17
C THR A 82 -20.11 5.71 -26.72
N PHE A 83 -20.47 6.74 -25.95
CA PHE A 83 -20.14 6.81 -24.52
C PHE A 83 -20.62 5.58 -23.74
N ASP A 84 -21.83 5.11 -24.04
CA ASP A 84 -22.46 3.96 -23.38
C ASP A 84 -21.77 2.66 -23.78
N GLU A 85 -21.46 2.46 -25.07
CA GLU A 85 -20.72 1.27 -25.54
C GLU A 85 -19.33 1.16 -24.92
N LYS A 86 -18.64 2.29 -24.75
CA LYS A 86 -17.35 2.32 -24.03
C LYS A 86 -17.52 1.99 -22.55
N GLY A 87 -18.60 2.49 -21.93
CA GLY A 87 -18.98 2.15 -20.57
C GLY A 87 -19.19 0.66 -20.39
N GLU A 88 -19.97 0.04 -21.29
CA GLU A 88 -20.22 -1.41 -21.32
C GLU A 88 -18.93 -2.23 -21.43
N LEU A 89 -18.03 -1.86 -22.35
CA LEU A 89 -16.73 -2.51 -22.50
C LEU A 89 -15.85 -2.36 -21.24
N CYS A 90 -15.83 -1.17 -20.64
CA CYS A 90 -15.09 -0.93 -19.40
C CYS A 90 -15.65 -1.77 -18.25
N THR A 91 -16.96 -1.78 -18.07
CA THR A 91 -17.65 -2.59 -17.05
C THR A 91 -17.34 -4.07 -17.21
N LEU A 92 -17.31 -4.59 -18.45
CA LEU A 92 -16.91 -5.95 -18.76
C LEU A 92 -15.45 -6.24 -18.37
N ILE A 93 -14.53 -5.29 -18.57
CA ILE A 93 -13.13 -5.45 -18.13
C ILE A 93 -13.02 -5.43 -16.59
N TYR A 94 -13.82 -4.60 -15.94
CA TYR A 94 -13.79 -4.42 -14.49
C TYR A 94 -14.32 -5.67 -13.78
N TYR A 95 -15.50 -6.12 -14.19
CA TYR A 95 -16.31 -7.17 -13.57
C TYR A 95 -16.80 -8.16 -14.63
N PRO A 96 -15.90 -8.95 -15.25
CA PRO A 96 -16.25 -9.77 -16.40
C PRO A 96 -17.32 -10.81 -16.06
N HIS A 97 -17.18 -11.48 -14.92
CA HIS A 97 -18.11 -12.50 -14.45
C HIS A 97 -19.51 -11.91 -14.22
N GLU A 98 -19.60 -10.85 -13.41
CA GLU A 98 -20.85 -10.23 -13.04
C GLU A 98 -21.55 -9.57 -14.23
N LYS A 99 -20.77 -9.02 -15.19
CA LYS A 99 -21.34 -8.42 -16.41
C LYS A 99 -21.88 -9.48 -17.36
N ILE A 100 -21.20 -10.61 -17.53
CA ILE A 100 -21.70 -11.73 -18.34
C ILE A 100 -23.02 -12.26 -17.76
N GLU A 101 -23.08 -12.49 -16.44
CA GLU A 101 -24.31 -12.91 -15.76
C GLU A 101 -25.46 -11.91 -15.93
N LEU A 102 -25.17 -10.61 -15.85
CA LEU A 102 -26.17 -9.57 -16.09
C LEU A 102 -26.73 -9.64 -17.52
N VAL A 103 -25.85 -9.68 -18.53
CA VAL A 103 -26.24 -9.74 -19.96
C VAL A 103 -27.04 -11.02 -20.25
N ARG A 104 -26.64 -12.15 -19.65
CA ARG A 104 -27.36 -13.43 -19.72
C ARG A 104 -28.74 -13.34 -19.09
N SER A 105 -28.87 -12.69 -17.94
CA SER A 105 -30.17 -12.49 -17.28
C SER A 105 -31.13 -11.64 -18.13
N GLN A 106 -30.59 -10.73 -18.95
CA GLN A 106 -31.31 -9.88 -19.89
C GLN A 106 -31.58 -10.57 -21.24
N ARG A 107 -30.99 -11.74 -21.49
CA ARG A 107 -31.03 -12.50 -22.76
C ARG A 107 -30.40 -11.74 -23.93
N GLU A 108 -29.38 -10.96 -23.64
CA GLU A 108 -28.62 -10.17 -24.61
C GLU A 108 -27.31 -10.86 -25.04
N ASP A 109 -27.01 -12.03 -24.45
CA ASP A 109 -25.80 -12.84 -24.63
C ASP A 109 -25.80 -13.64 -25.95
N SER A 110 -26.01 -12.94 -27.06
CA SER A 110 -25.98 -13.54 -28.40
C SER A 110 -24.56 -13.88 -28.86
N PRO A 111 -24.37 -14.84 -29.80
CA PRO A 111 -23.06 -15.10 -30.41
C PRO A 111 -22.41 -13.84 -31.02
N THR A 112 -23.23 -12.92 -31.53
CA THR A 112 -22.79 -11.62 -32.05
C THR A 112 -22.23 -10.73 -30.94
N TRP A 113 -22.85 -10.74 -29.76
CA TRP A 113 -22.36 -10.00 -28.59
C TRP A 113 -20.99 -10.51 -28.17
N TYR A 114 -20.84 -11.83 -27.98
CA TYR A 114 -19.55 -12.42 -27.62
C TYR A 114 -18.46 -12.11 -28.66
N LYS A 115 -18.77 -12.24 -29.96
CA LYS A 115 -17.82 -11.89 -31.03
C LYS A 115 -17.37 -10.43 -30.92
N THR A 116 -18.33 -9.52 -30.75
CA THR A 116 -18.05 -8.08 -30.63
C THR A 116 -17.18 -7.77 -29.42
N MET A 117 -17.51 -8.33 -28.26
CA MET A 117 -16.75 -8.13 -27.03
C MET A 117 -15.34 -8.70 -27.13
N LEU A 118 -15.18 -9.92 -27.68
CA LEU A 118 -13.88 -10.53 -27.90
C LEU A 118 -13.00 -9.67 -28.81
N ASP A 119 -13.52 -9.20 -29.95
CA ASP A 119 -12.76 -8.36 -30.88
C ASP A 119 -12.31 -7.05 -30.20
N GLN A 120 -13.21 -6.40 -29.44
CA GLN A 120 -12.90 -5.18 -28.69
C GLN A 120 -11.84 -5.41 -27.59
N LEU A 121 -11.99 -6.47 -26.79
CA LEU A 121 -11.03 -6.83 -25.74
C LEU A 121 -9.64 -7.15 -26.32
N ILE A 122 -9.58 -7.87 -27.45
CA ILE A 122 -8.32 -8.16 -28.15
C ILE A 122 -7.66 -6.87 -28.65
N MET A 123 -8.43 -5.91 -29.16
CA MET A 123 -7.90 -4.58 -29.54
C MET A 123 -7.30 -3.85 -28.34
N VAL A 124 -7.98 -3.81 -27.20
CA VAL A 124 -7.48 -3.18 -25.96
C VAL A 124 -6.21 -3.88 -25.47
N ALA A 125 -6.23 -5.20 -25.36
CA ALA A 125 -5.09 -5.99 -24.89
C ALA A 125 -3.87 -5.81 -25.80
N ARG A 126 -4.05 -5.80 -27.12
CA ARG A 126 -2.99 -5.58 -28.11
C ARG A 126 -2.39 -4.19 -28.00
N SER A 127 -3.22 -3.15 -27.88
CA SER A 127 -2.74 -1.78 -27.68
C SER A 127 -1.88 -1.65 -26.42
N LEU A 128 -2.34 -2.19 -25.29
CA LEU A 128 -1.58 -2.20 -24.03
C LEU A 128 -0.30 -3.02 -24.12
N SER A 129 -0.34 -4.19 -24.78
CA SER A 129 0.80 -5.10 -24.91
C SER A 129 1.99 -4.47 -25.65
N SER A 130 1.73 -3.53 -26.57
CA SER A 130 2.77 -2.86 -27.38
C SER A 130 3.80 -2.08 -26.57
N ARG A 131 3.49 -1.76 -25.30
CA ARG A 131 4.37 -1.02 -24.39
C ARG A 131 5.40 -1.91 -23.68
N TYR A 132 5.29 -3.23 -23.83
CA TYR A 132 6.06 -4.21 -23.08
C TYR A 132 6.81 -5.16 -24.01
N THR A 133 7.84 -5.83 -23.50
CA THR A 133 8.50 -6.91 -24.24
C THR A 133 7.57 -8.10 -24.40
N ARG A 134 7.74 -8.88 -25.48
CA ARG A 134 7.01 -10.14 -25.68
C ARG A 134 7.13 -11.09 -24.48
N SER A 135 8.31 -11.16 -23.87
CA SER A 135 8.53 -11.99 -22.68
C SER A 135 7.66 -11.54 -21.49
N LYS A 136 7.57 -10.21 -21.25
CA LYS A 136 6.75 -9.65 -20.19
C LYS A 136 5.26 -9.89 -20.44
N VAL A 137 4.79 -9.68 -21.68
CA VAL A 137 3.41 -9.98 -22.07
C VAL A 137 3.09 -11.46 -21.86
N ARG A 138 3.92 -12.39 -22.34
CA ARG A 138 3.70 -13.84 -22.16
C ARG A 138 3.61 -14.26 -20.68
N LYS A 139 4.41 -13.66 -19.80
CA LYS A 139 4.32 -13.88 -18.35
C LYS A 139 3.07 -13.26 -17.72
N ALA A 140 2.46 -12.29 -18.40
CA ALA A 140 1.25 -11.61 -17.98
C ALA A 140 -0.03 -12.41 -18.29
N ILE A 141 -0.02 -13.19 -19.38
CA ILE A 141 -1.18 -13.95 -19.85
C ILE A 141 -1.53 -15.08 -18.85
N PRO A 142 -2.81 -15.27 -18.50
CA PRO A 142 -3.29 -16.46 -17.77
C PRO A 142 -2.89 -17.78 -18.46
N ARG A 143 -2.56 -18.81 -17.67
CA ARG A 143 -1.93 -20.04 -18.20
C ARG A 143 -2.82 -20.81 -19.18
N ASP A 144 -4.11 -20.88 -18.92
CA ASP A 144 -5.02 -21.78 -19.64
C ASP A 144 -5.20 -21.39 -21.11
N TYR A 145 -5.10 -20.08 -21.42
CA TYR A 145 -5.26 -19.55 -22.78
C TYR A 145 -4.00 -18.89 -23.33
N ALA A 146 -2.83 -19.13 -22.71
CA ALA A 146 -1.58 -18.43 -23.00
C ALA A 146 -1.22 -18.45 -24.50
N TYR A 147 -1.29 -19.62 -25.13
CA TYR A 147 -0.96 -19.79 -26.55
C TYR A 147 -1.91 -19.02 -27.47
N ILE A 148 -3.22 -19.13 -27.23
CA ILE A 148 -4.25 -18.53 -28.08
C ILE A 148 -4.18 -17.01 -27.98
N ILE A 149 -4.09 -16.48 -26.76
CA ILE A 149 -3.97 -15.03 -26.55
C ILE A 149 -2.67 -14.50 -27.16
N ASP A 150 -1.53 -15.20 -27.03
CA ASP A 150 -0.27 -14.77 -27.65
C ASP A 150 -0.37 -14.68 -29.18
N GLU A 151 -1.04 -15.64 -29.83
CA GLU A 151 -1.31 -15.58 -31.28
C GLU A 151 -2.21 -14.40 -31.66
N LEU A 152 -3.31 -14.17 -30.93
CA LEU A 152 -4.25 -13.08 -31.21
C LEU A 152 -3.60 -11.69 -31.04
N LEU A 153 -2.72 -11.52 -30.07
CA LEU A 153 -2.02 -10.25 -29.82
C LEU A 153 -1.01 -9.90 -30.91
N HIS A 154 -0.38 -10.90 -31.54
CA HIS A 154 0.74 -10.71 -32.46
C HIS A 154 0.39 -10.90 -33.95
N THR A 155 -0.90 -10.99 -34.26
CA THR A 155 -1.37 -11.14 -35.63
C THR A 155 -1.36 -9.78 -36.36
N HIS A 156 -0.48 -9.66 -37.37
CA HIS A 156 -0.48 -8.53 -38.31
C HIS A 156 -1.22 -8.91 -39.59
N PRO A 157 -1.96 -7.96 -40.22
CA PRO A 157 -2.55 -8.17 -41.54
C PRO A 157 -1.44 -8.51 -42.55
N ASP A 158 -1.61 -9.61 -43.28
CA ASP A 158 -0.75 -10.02 -44.40
C ASP A 158 -1.39 -9.61 -45.75
N GLU A 159 -0.59 -9.56 -46.82
CA GLU A 159 -1.03 -9.11 -48.15
C GLU A 159 -2.27 -9.86 -48.69
N ASN A 160 -2.50 -11.09 -48.22
CA ASN A 160 -3.58 -11.97 -48.66
C ASN A 160 -4.69 -12.21 -47.61
N ASN A 161 -4.66 -11.49 -46.47
CA ASN A 161 -5.61 -11.66 -45.35
C ASN A 161 -5.72 -13.08 -44.77
N TYR A 162 -4.73 -13.97 -44.97
CA TYR A 162 -4.75 -15.30 -44.35
C TYR A 162 -4.72 -15.20 -42.82
N ARG A 163 -3.99 -14.22 -42.28
CA ARG A 163 -3.88 -13.97 -40.85
C ARG A 163 -5.18 -13.44 -40.24
N VAL A 164 -5.93 -12.64 -41.00
CA VAL A 164 -7.26 -12.17 -40.60
C VAL A 164 -8.24 -13.34 -40.52
N ARG A 165 -8.30 -14.20 -41.54
CA ARG A 165 -9.16 -15.40 -41.54
C ARG A 165 -8.78 -16.38 -40.43
N TYR A 166 -7.50 -16.52 -40.15
CA TYR A 166 -7.01 -17.35 -39.05
C TYR A 166 -7.51 -16.83 -37.69
N HIS A 167 -7.45 -15.52 -37.47
CA HIS A 167 -8.00 -14.87 -36.27
C HIS A 167 -9.51 -15.09 -36.15
N GLU A 168 -10.26 -14.86 -37.24
CA GLU A 168 -11.71 -15.11 -37.27
C GLU A 168 -12.04 -16.56 -36.90
N ARG A 169 -11.28 -17.53 -37.41
CA ARG A 169 -11.50 -18.94 -37.08
C ARG A 169 -11.17 -19.29 -35.63
N ILE A 170 -10.18 -18.63 -35.02
CA ILE A 170 -9.91 -18.79 -33.58
C ILE A 170 -11.12 -18.30 -32.78
N VAL A 171 -11.63 -17.10 -33.09
CA VAL A 171 -12.79 -16.53 -32.41
C VAL A 171 -14.03 -17.42 -32.59
N GLU A 172 -14.31 -17.90 -33.79
CA GLU A 172 -15.37 -18.87 -34.04
C GLU A 172 -15.20 -20.15 -33.23
N SER A 173 -13.98 -20.67 -33.14
CA SER A 173 -13.70 -21.89 -32.38
C SER A 173 -13.96 -21.71 -30.88
N ILE A 174 -13.63 -20.53 -30.32
CA ILE A 174 -13.93 -20.20 -28.91
C ILE A 174 -15.44 -20.22 -28.65
N LEU A 175 -16.23 -19.70 -29.60
CA LEU A 175 -17.70 -19.72 -29.52
C LEU A 175 -18.26 -21.14 -29.68
N GLU A 176 -17.73 -21.92 -30.63
CA GLU A 176 -18.12 -23.32 -30.88
C GLU A 176 -17.83 -24.24 -29.68
N THR A 177 -16.79 -23.96 -28.88
CA THR A 177 -16.43 -24.75 -27.70
C THR A 177 -17.11 -24.29 -26.41
N ALA A 178 -17.99 -23.29 -26.45
CA ALA A 178 -18.63 -22.69 -25.28
C ALA A 178 -17.62 -22.20 -24.21
N SER A 179 -16.45 -21.73 -24.63
CA SER A 179 -15.37 -21.25 -23.74
C SER A 179 -15.24 -19.72 -23.73
N ALA A 180 -16.25 -19.02 -24.23
CA ALA A 180 -16.19 -17.57 -24.45
C ALA A 180 -16.08 -16.79 -23.12
N ASP A 181 -16.81 -17.22 -22.09
CA ASP A 181 -16.81 -16.59 -20.76
C ASP A 181 -15.40 -16.60 -20.14
N ASP A 182 -14.81 -17.79 -20.01
CA ASP A 182 -13.47 -17.98 -19.46
C ASP A 182 -12.41 -17.19 -20.24
N PHE A 183 -12.59 -17.08 -21.56
CA PHE A 183 -11.70 -16.31 -22.42
C PHE A 183 -11.83 -14.80 -22.22
N ILE A 184 -13.06 -14.30 -22.06
CA ILE A 184 -13.34 -12.90 -21.71
C ILE A 184 -12.73 -12.57 -20.35
N GLU A 185 -12.93 -13.41 -19.34
CA GLU A 185 -12.34 -13.24 -18.00
C GLU A 185 -10.80 -13.19 -18.07
N SER A 186 -10.20 -14.07 -18.89
CA SER A 186 -8.76 -14.12 -19.09
C SER A 186 -8.21 -12.88 -19.78
N LEU A 187 -8.89 -12.38 -20.81
CA LEU A 187 -8.53 -11.13 -21.49
C LEU A 187 -8.70 -9.92 -20.55
N ALA A 188 -9.79 -9.85 -19.79
CA ALA A 188 -10.03 -8.79 -18.81
C ALA A 188 -8.92 -8.77 -17.75
N SER A 189 -8.53 -9.94 -17.23
CA SER A 189 -7.40 -10.06 -16.30
C SER A 189 -6.08 -9.60 -16.91
N LEU A 190 -5.81 -9.96 -18.17
CA LEU A 190 -4.61 -9.51 -18.88
C LEU A 190 -4.61 -7.99 -19.09
N ILE A 191 -5.73 -7.41 -19.52
CA ILE A 191 -5.88 -5.96 -19.73
C ILE A 191 -5.59 -5.22 -18.43
N LYS A 192 -6.21 -5.62 -17.31
CA LYS A 192 -5.98 -5.02 -15.99
C LYS A 192 -4.51 -5.10 -15.57
N ARG A 193 -3.86 -6.26 -15.79
CA ARG A 193 -2.45 -6.47 -15.49
C ARG A 193 -1.50 -5.63 -16.37
N LEU A 194 -1.84 -5.39 -17.64
CA LEU A 194 -1.02 -4.57 -18.53
C LEU A 194 -1.27 -3.07 -18.35
N ALA A 195 -2.45 -2.69 -17.85
CA ALA A 195 -2.81 -1.29 -17.60
C ALA A 195 -1.98 -0.68 -16.45
N VAL A 196 -1.73 -1.45 -15.39
CA VAL A 196 -0.93 -1.04 -14.23
C VAL A 196 0.30 -1.94 -14.10
N ASP A 197 1.48 -1.36 -14.31
CA ASP A 197 2.74 -2.08 -14.28
C ASP A 197 3.20 -2.39 -12.84
N HIS A 198 2.99 -1.43 -11.93
CA HIS A 198 3.43 -1.52 -10.55
C HIS A 198 2.49 -0.76 -9.61
N LEU A 199 2.23 -1.34 -8.43
CA LEU A 199 1.42 -0.75 -7.37
C LEU A 199 2.29 -0.33 -6.18
N HIS A 200 2.26 0.94 -5.82
CA HIS A 200 2.81 1.46 -4.56
C HIS A 200 1.67 1.62 -3.56
N LEU A 201 1.75 0.88 -2.45
CA LEU A 201 0.79 0.99 -1.37
C LEU A 201 1.44 1.73 -0.20
N VAL A 202 1.16 3.02 -0.10
CA VAL A 202 1.76 3.95 0.86
C VAL A 202 1.03 3.88 2.20
N GLY A 203 0.85 2.66 2.72
CA GLY A 203 0.49 2.39 4.11
C GLY A 203 -1.01 2.31 4.42
N ASP A 204 -1.25 1.89 5.66
CA ASP A 204 -2.55 1.84 6.32
C ASP A 204 -3.56 0.90 5.62
N ILE A 205 -3.20 -0.38 5.57
CA ILE A 205 -4.02 -1.46 5.02
C ILE A 205 -5.07 -1.92 6.04
N PHE A 206 -4.71 -1.93 7.32
CA PHE A 206 -5.51 -2.50 8.40
C PHE A 206 -6.40 -1.47 9.13
N ASP A 207 -7.29 -1.99 9.98
CA ASP A 207 -8.27 -1.30 10.82
C ASP A 207 -9.36 -0.50 10.09
N ARG A 208 -10.37 -0.05 10.86
CA ARG A 208 -11.58 0.69 10.45
C ARG A 208 -12.57 -0.13 9.62
N GLY A 209 -12.17 -0.75 8.52
CA GLY A 209 -12.97 -1.73 7.77
C GLY A 209 -12.62 -3.17 8.14
N GLY A 210 -13.58 -4.09 7.98
CA GLY A 210 -13.40 -5.51 8.34
C GLY A 210 -12.69 -6.38 7.28
N GLY A 211 -12.39 -5.86 6.09
CA GLY A 211 -11.91 -6.65 4.95
C GLY A 211 -10.39 -6.66 4.76
N ALA A 212 -9.57 -6.30 5.76
CA ALA A 212 -8.12 -6.19 5.58
C ALA A 212 -7.45 -7.54 5.25
N ALA A 213 -7.92 -8.65 5.83
CA ALA A 213 -7.42 -9.98 5.49
C ALA A 213 -7.63 -10.31 4.00
N LYS A 214 -8.82 -10.02 3.46
CA LYS A 214 -9.14 -10.21 2.03
C LYS A 214 -8.30 -9.33 1.11
N ILE A 215 -7.98 -8.10 1.55
CA ILE A 215 -7.07 -7.21 0.83
C ILE A 215 -5.66 -7.83 0.78
N MET A 216 -5.15 -8.32 1.91
CA MET A 216 -3.83 -8.95 1.97
C MET A 216 -3.76 -10.23 1.12
N ASP A 217 -4.78 -11.07 1.15
CA ASP A 217 -4.90 -12.24 0.25
C ASP A 217 -4.81 -11.84 -1.23
N ARG A 218 -5.45 -10.72 -1.60
CA ARG A 218 -5.36 -10.18 -2.95
C ARG A 218 -3.94 -9.69 -3.26
N LEU A 219 -3.31 -8.97 -2.34
CA LEU A 219 -1.96 -8.42 -2.53
C LEU A 219 -0.89 -9.51 -2.65
N LEU A 220 -1.02 -10.62 -1.91
CA LEU A 220 -0.12 -11.79 -1.98
C LEU A 220 0.03 -12.35 -3.40
N THR A 221 -1.02 -12.21 -4.22
CA THR A 221 -1.06 -12.75 -5.60
C THR A 221 -0.88 -11.66 -6.67
N TYR A 222 -0.68 -10.41 -6.27
CA TYR A 222 -0.54 -9.28 -7.19
C TYR A 222 0.83 -9.31 -7.89
N HIS A 223 0.89 -8.86 -9.14
CA HIS A 223 2.04 -9.13 -10.01
C HIS A 223 3.29 -8.32 -9.71
N SER A 224 3.14 -7.09 -9.21
CA SER A 224 4.25 -6.21 -8.86
C SER A 224 3.79 -5.10 -7.94
N LEU A 225 4.33 -5.06 -6.72
CA LEU A 225 4.02 -4.02 -5.76
C LEU A 225 5.17 -3.75 -4.79
N ASP A 226 5.08 -2.64 -4.08
CA ASP A 226 5.78 -2.37 -2.81
C ASP A 226 4.85 -1.67 -1.82
N ILE A 227 5.25 -1.71 -0.54
CA ILE A 227 4.47 -1.15 0.57
C ILE A 227 5.35 -0.19 1.37
N GLN A 228 4.80 0.96 1.76
CA GLN A 228 5.42 1.80 2.80
C GLN A 228 4.57 1.72 4.04
N TRP A 229 5.11 1.22 5.14
CA TRP A 229 4.30 0.89 6.32
C TRP A 229 3.67 2.15 6.93
N GLY A 230 2.35 2.08 7.13
CA GLY A 230 1.62 3.03 7.97
C GLY A 230 1.66 2.63 9.43
N ASN A 231 1.16 3.51 10.30
CA ASN A 231 1.07 3.21 11.72
C ASN A 231 0.15 2.01 11.96
N HIS A 232 -0.98 1.91 11.25
CA HIS A 232 -1.90 0.78 11.42
C HIS A 232 -1.26 -0.55 10.97
N ASP A 233 -0.39 -0.53 9.95
CA ASP A 233 0.34 -1.72 9.54
C ASP A 233 1.34 -2.14 10.63
N LEU A 234 2.11 -1.19 11.17
CA LEU A 234 3.07 -1.44 12.25
C LEU A 234 2.40 -1.92 13.54
N LEU A 235 1.20 -1.43 13.85
CA LEU A 235 0.40 -1.92 14.95
C LEU A 235 0.10 -3.42 14.81
N TRP A 236 -0.36 -3.85 13.63
CA TRP A 236 -0.64 -5.25 13.36
C TRP A 236 0.63 -6.11 13.28
N MET A 237 1.72 -5.56 12.75
CA MET A 237 3.05 -6.20 12.77
C MET A 237 3.53 -6.43 14.20
N GLY A 238 3.38 -5.44 15.10
CA GLY A 238 3.71 -5.57 16.52
C GLY A 238 2.83 -6.57 17.25
N ALA A 239 1.53 -6.60 16.94
CA ALA A 239 0.60 -7.56 17.53
C ALA A 239 0.96 -9.01 17.13
N ALA A 240 1.26 -9.24 15.85
CA ALA A 240 1.71 -10.56 15.37
C ALA A 240 3.07 -10.96 15.95
N ALA A 241 3.97 -10.00 16.21
CA ALA A 241 5.24 -10.25 16.90
C ALA A 241 5.06 -10.57 18.40
N GLY A 242 3.84 -10.43 18.93
CA GLY A 242 3.50 -10.77 20.32
C GLY A 242 3.65 -9.61 21.31
N GLU A 243 3.65 -8.35 20.85
CA GLU A 243 3.64 -7.19 21.76
C GLU A 243 2.22 -6.99 22.36
N PRO A 244 2.06 -7.09 23.70
CA PRO A 244 0.75 -7.03 24.35
C PRO A 244 -0.06 -5.74 24.12
N ALA A 245 0.56 -4.55 24.16
CA ALA A 245 -0.16 -3.29 24.00
C ALA A 245 -0.71 -3.10 22.57
N CYS A 246 0.02 -3.56 21.55
CA CYS A 246 -0.37 -3.65 20.16
C CYS A 246 -1.55 -4.62 20.03
N ILE A 247 -1.48 -5.80 20.64
CA ILE A 247 -2.60 -6.76 20.67
C ILE A 247 -3.85 -6.11 21.27
N ALA A 248 -3.73 -5.51 22.46
CA ALA A 248 -4.84 -4.84 23.12
C ALA A 248 -5.41 -3.70 22.26
N THR A 249 -4.54 -2.96 21.55
CA THR A 249 -4.93 -1.89 20.64
C THR A 249 -5.64 -2.42 19.40
N VAL A 250 -5.16 -3.50 18.76
CA VAL A 250 -5.82 -4.14 17.61
C VAL A 250 -7.22 -4.59 18.00
N LEU A 251 -7.36 -5.26 19.14
CA LEU A 251 -8.66 -5.67 19.66
C LEU A 251 -9.57 -4.47 19.89
N ARG A 252 -9.08 -3.44 20.60
CA ARG A 252 -9.83 -2.22 20.85
C ARG A 252 -10.29 -1.53 19.58
N ASN A 253 -9.41 -1.40 18.58
CA ASN A 253 -9.73 -0.77 17.31
C ASN A 253 -10.85 -1.54 16.60
N ASN A 254 -10.73 -2.87 16.47
CA ASN A 254 -11.72 -3.68 15.76
C ASN A 254 -13.06 -3.73 16.50
N LEU A 255 -13.06 -3.85 17.82
CA LEU A 255 -14.28 -3.80 18.65
C LEU A 255 -15.00 -2.45 18.51
N ARG A 256 -14.26 -1.35 18.42
CA ARG A 256 -14.83 0.00 18.26
C ARG A 256 -15.53 0.18 16.91
N TYR A 257 -15.05 -0.50 15.87
CA TYR A 257 -15.58 -0.41 14.51
C TYR A 257 -16.50 -1.58 14.13
N ASP A 258 -16.91 -2.42 15.09
CA ASP A 258 -17.79 -3.58 14.87
C ASP A 258 -17.18 -4.64 13.91
N ASN A 259 -15.84 -4.70 13.82
CA ASN A 259 -15.11 -5.62 12.94
C ASN A 259 -14.73 -6.90 13.68
N TYR A 260 -15.71 -7.67 14.16
CA TYR A 260 -15.43 -8.94 14.86
C TYR A 260 -14.92 -10.03 13.91
N GLU A 261 -15.39 -10.02 12.66
CA GLU A 261 -15.12 -11.08 11.68
C GLU A 261 -13.62 -11.22 11.37
N ILE A 262 -12.87 -10.12 11.30
CA ILE A 262 -11.42 -10.19 11.01
C ILE A 262 -10.64 -10.90 12.13
N LEU A 263 -11.09 -10.74 13.38
CA LEU A 263 -10.44 -11.37 14.53
C LEU A 263 -10.80 -12.86 14.59
N GLU A 264 -12.09 -13.19 14.60
CA GLU A 264 -12.55 -14.57 14.84
C GLU A 264 -12.52 -15.46 13.58
N ASN A 265 -13.02 -14.96 12.45
CA ASN A 265 -13.18 -15.77 11.23
C ASN A 265 -11.91 -15.78 10.38
N ASP A 266 -11.30 -14.61 10.18
CA ASP A 266 -10.15 -14.50 9.25
C ASP A 266 -8.84 -14.92 9.93
N TYR A 267 -8.60 -14.53 11.18
CA TYR A 267 -7.36 -14.82 11.91
C TYR A 267 -7.48 -15.82 13.06
N GLY A 268 -8.70 -16.24 13.43
CA GLY A 268 -8.90 -17.32 14.41
C GLY A 268 -8.62 -16.93 15.88
N ILE A 269 -8.67 -15.65 16.22
CA ILE A 269 -8.42 -15.10 17.56
C ILE A 269 -9.72 -15.16 18.38
N SER A 270 -9.69 -15.76 19.57
CA SER A 270 -10.88 -16.01 20.37
C SER A 270 -11.09 -14.96 21.46
N LEU A 271 -12.20 -14.22 21.37
CA LEU A 271 -12.54 -13.19 22.37
C LEU A 271 -13.30 -13.72 23.58
N ARG A 272 -13.62 -15.02 23.62
CA ARG A 272 -14.55 -15.61 24.59
C ARG A 272 -14.16 -15.37 26.05
N GLU A 273 -12.88 -15.54 26.38
CA GLU A 273 -12.40 -15.34 27.75
C GLU A 273 -12.37 -13.87 28.16
N LEU A 274 -12.01 -12.98 27.23
CA LEU A 274 -12.06 -11.55 27.45
C LEU A 274 -13.50 -11.08 27.69
N VAL A 275 -14.47 -11.56 26.89
CA VAL A 275 -15.90 -11.27 27.08
C VAL A 275 -16.40 -11.78 28.43
N ALA A 276 -16.12 -13.04 28.77
CA ALA A 276 -16.55 -13.63 30.04
C ALA A 276 -15.95 -12.89 31.26
N PHE A 277 -14.69 -12.49 31.17
CA PHE A 277 -14.05 -11.65 32.19
C PHE A 277 -14.71 -10.28 32.30
N ALA A 278 -14.95 -9.62 31.16
CA ALA A 278 -15.54 -8.31 31.12
C ALA A 278 -16.94 -8.29 31.78
N ASP A 279 -17.80 -9.23 31.41
CA ASP A 279 -19.17 -9.35 31.95
C ASP A 279 -19.19 -9.68 33.44
N ALA A 280 -18.20 -10.45 33.93
CA ALA A 280 -18.09 -10.80 35.35
C ALA A 280 -17.51 -9.67 36.21
N THR A 281 -16.74 -8.76 35.61
CA THR A 281 -15.90 -7.80 36.35
C THR A 281 -16.44 -6.37 36.28
N TYR A 282 -16.96 -5.94 35.14
CA TYR A 282 -17.39 -4.56 34.89
C TYR A 282 -18.91 -4.41 34.87
N THR A 283 -19.37 -3.24 35.26
CA THR A 283 -20.79 -2.90 35.38
C THR A 283 -21.41 -2.65 34.00
N ALA A 284 -22.49 -3.40 33.70
CA ALA A 284 -23.32 -3.22 32.51
C ALA A 284 -24.34 -2.06 32.66
N GLY A 285 -24.90 -1.59 31.55
CA GLY A 285 -25.94 -0.55 31.55
C GLY A 285 -25.41 0.90 31.54
N GLU A 286 -24.09 1.07 31.48
CA GLU A 286 -23.43 2.36 31.25
C GLU A 286 -23.22 2.65 29.75
N PRO A 287 -22.88 3.90 29.36
CA PRO A 287 -22.61 4.25 27.97
C PRO A 287 -21.46 3.47 27.33
N ILE A 288 -20.53 2.95 28.15
CA ILE A 288 -19.40 2.12 27.73
C ILE A 288 -19.70 0.69 28.16
N THR A 289 -19.64 -0.25 27.23
CA THR A 289 -19.92 -1.66 27.52
C THR A 289 -18.83 -2.27 28.40
N PRO A 290 -19.15 -3.33 29.18
CA PRO A 290 -18.17 -4.07 29.97
C PRO A 290 -16.92 -4.47 29.16
N LEU A 291 -17.13 -4.98 27.94
CA LEU A 291 -16.03 -5.39 27.06
C LEU A 291 -15.10 -4.23 26.69
N ILE A 292 -15.65 -3.06 26.35
CA ILE A 292 -14.85 -1.88 26.00
C ILE A 292 -14.12 -1.34 27.23
N LYS A 293 -14.73 -1.38 28.43
CA LYS A 293 -14.04 -1.01 29.68
C LYS A 293 -12.86 -1.93 29.96
N ALA A 294 -13.07 -3.25 29.87
CA ALA A 294 -12.03 -4.25 30.12
C ALA A 294 -10.83 -4.05 29.19
N ILE A 295 -11.06 -3.94 27.87
CA ILE A 295 -9.95 -3.77 26.91
C ILE A 295 -9.25 -2.42 27.05
N ASN A 296 -9.98 -1.35 27.41
CA ASN A 296 -9.37 -0.05 27.69
C ASN A 296 -8.46 -0.10 28.92
N VAL A 297 -8.90 -0.71 30.03
CA VAL A 297 -8.09 -0.84 31.25
C VAL A 297 -6.85 -1.69 30.97
N LEU A 298 -7.00 -2.84 30.30
CA LEU A 298 -5.86 -3.66 29.87
C LEU A 298 -4.87 -2.85 29.03
N LEU A 299 -5.36 -2.11 28.03
CA LEU A 299 -4.53 -1.26 27.19
C LEU A 299 -3.78 -0.23 28.02
N PHE A 300 -4.45 0.55 28.86
CA PHE A 300 -3.80 1.63 29.63
C PHE A 300 -2.78 1.10 30.64
N LYS A 301 -3.01 -0.09 31.22
CA LYS A 301 -2.01 -0.77 32.05
C LYS A 301 -0.77 -1.14 31.23
N LEU A 302 -0.95 -1.77 30.08
CA LEU A 302 0.14 -2.18 29.19
C LEU A 302 0.92 -0.98 28.62
N GLU A 303 0.23 0.08 28.16
CA GLU A 303 0.86 1.33 27.74
C GLU A 303 1.71 1.92 28.87
N GLY A 304 1.15 1.97 30.09
CA GLY A 304 1.87 2.52 31.23
C GLY A 304 3.13 1.75 31.59
N GLN A 305 3.11 0.42 31.47
CA GLN A 305 4.30 -0.40 31.67
C GLN A 305 5.39 -0.11 30.63
N ILE A 306 5.02 0.12 29.36
CA ILE A 306 6.00 0.49 28.31
C ILE A 306 6.60 1.87 28.61
N ILE A 307 5.75 2.86 28.92
CA ILE A 307 6.18 4.24 29.20
C ILE A 307 7.13 4.29 30.40
N GLN A 308 6.89 3.49 31.44
CA GLN A 308 7.76 3.39 32.61
C GLN A 308 9.13 2.74 32.29
N ARG A 309 9.18 1.80 31.33
CA ARG A 309 10.44 1.19 30.86
C ARG A 309 11.24 2.11 29.93
N HIS A 310 10.55 2.93 29.15
CA HIS A 310 11.11 3.78 28.10
C HIS A 310 10.82 5.28 28.33
N PRO A 311 11.43 5.91 29.36
CA PRO A 311 11.27 7.34 29.60
C PRO A 311 11.71 8.20 28.41
N GLU A 312 12.62 7.71 27.55
CA GLU A 312 13.07 8.37 26.33
C GLU A 312 11.97 8.56 25.27
N PHE A 313 10.83 7.89 25.39
CA PHE A 313 9.69 8.10 24.49
C PHE A 313 8.95 9.42 24.74
N ASP A 314 9.17 10.07 25.89
CA ASP A 314 8.53 11.33 26.29
C ASP A 314 7.00 11.27 26.26
N MET A 315 6.44 10.22 26.88
CA MET A 315 4.99 9.91 26.85
C MET A 315 4.36 9.84 28.25
N THR A 316 5.00 10.43 29.27
CA THR A 316 4.51 10.37 30.66
C THR A 316 3.17 11.07 30.86
N ASP A 317 2.78 11.98 29.96
CA ASP A 317 1.47 12.64 29.99
C ASP A 317 0.28 11.69 29.71
N ARG A 318 0.58 10.48 29.20
CA ARG A 318 -0.41 9.41 28.97
C ARG A 318 -0.65 8.54 30.21
N LEU A 319 0.18 8.67 31.24
CA LEU A 319 -0.02 7.99 32.52
C LEU A 319 -1.16 8.68 33.26
N LEU A 320 -2.39 8.22 33.00
CA LEU A 320 -3.62 8.83 33.54
C LEU A 320 -4.37 7.96 34.55
N LEU A 321 -4.10 6.64 34.63
CA LEU A 321 -4.72 5.77 35.64
C LEU A 321 -4.35 6.19 37.07
N ASP A 322 -3.12 6.67 37.28
CA ASP A 322 -2.66 7.19 38.58
C ASP A 322 -3.18 8.62 38.88
N LYS A 323 -3.92 9.23 37.95
CA LYS A 323 -4.51 10.58 38.08
C LYS A 323 -6.02 10.56 38.30
N ILE A 324 -6.61 9.38 38.42
CA ILE A 324 -8.04 9.20 38.69
C ILE A 324 -8.29 9.43 40.19
N ASP A 325 -9.21 10.33 40.50
CA ASP A 325 -9.83 10.43 41.81
C ASP A 325 -11.10 9.56 41.80
N HIS A 326 -11.00 8.37 42.37
CA HIS A 326 -12.09 7.40 42.44
C HIS A 326 -13.23 7.83 43.36
N ASP A 327 -13.00 8.71 44.35
CA ASP A 327 -14.05 9.20 45.24
C ASP A 327 -14.86 10.29 44.53
N ALA A 328 -14.19 11.19 43.81
CA ALA A 328 -14.81 12.28 43.07
C ALA A 328 -15.32 11.85 41.67
N GLY A 329 -14.83 10.73 41.12
CA GLY A 329 -15.11 10.30 39.75
C GLY A 329 -14.52 11.25 38.70
N THR A 330 -13.32 11.76 38.95
CA THR A 330 -12.65 12.75 38.10
C THR A 330 -11.23 12.31 37.74
N VAL A 331 -10.63 12.94 36.74
CA VAL A 331 -9.22 12.74 36.34
C VAL A 331 -8.53 14.08 36.19
N THR A 332 -7.26 14.15 36.59
CA THR A 332 -6.41 15.34 36.40
C THR A 332 -5.49 15.14 35.20
N LEU A 333 -5.58 16.03 34.20
CA LEU A 333 -4.71 16.01 33.03
C LEU A 333 -3.35 16.69 33.30
N ALA A 334 -2.40 16.52 32.39
CA ALA A 334 -1.03 17.04 32.54
C ALA A 334 -0.94 18.57 32.69
N ASP A 335 -1.93 19.32 32.17
CA ASP A 335 -2.03 20.78 32.32
C ASP A 335 -2.62 21.22 33.68
N GLY A 336 -2.97 20.26 34.55
CA GLY A 336 -3.58 20.48 35.85
C GLY A 336 -5.10 20.65 35.82
N SER A 337 -5.74 20.56 34.64
CA SER A 337 -7.20 20.61 34.53
C SER A 337 -7.85 19.33 35.07
N VAL A 338 -9.00 19.47 35.75
CA VAL A 338 -9.75 18.37 36.36
C VAL A 338 -11.05 18.15 35.60
N TRP A 339 -11.31 16.91 35.18
CA TRP A 339 -12.45 16.57 34.34
C TRP A 339 -13.28 15.42 34.92
N PRO A 340 -14.61 15.46 34.83
CA PRO A 340 -15.46 14.35 35.20
C PRO A 340 -15.30 13.19 34.21
N LEU A 341 -15.22 11.97 34.74
CA LEU A 341 -15.16 10.75 33.95
C LEU A 341 -16.57 10.31 33.54
N THR A 342 -16.70 9.73 32.35
CA THR A 342 -17.97 9.16 31.85
C THR A 342 -18.36 7.86 32.55
N THR A 343 -17.41 7.24 33.24
CA THR A 343 -17.59 6.06 34.08
C THR A 343 -16.57 6.12 35.22
N ASN A 344 -16.92 5.58 36.38
CA ASN A 344 -16.01 5.40 37.52
C ASN A 344 -15.80 3.90 37.84
N ASP A 345 -16.10 3.04 36.87
CA ASP A 345 -16.09 1.57 36.98
C ASP A 345 -14.71 1.01 36.59
N PHE A 346 -13.75 1.11 37.52
CA PHE A 346 -12.37 0.64 37.36
C PHE A 346 -11.97 -0.41 38.42
N PRO A 347 -12.72 -1.52 38.54
CA PRO A 347 -12.59 -2.48 39.66
C PRO A 347 -11.25 -3.20 39.73
N THR A 348 -10.46 -3.21 38.65
CA THR A 348 -9.15 -3.88 38.60
C THR A 348 -7.97 -2.92 38.69
N VAL A 349 -8.20 -1.60 38.79
CA VAL A 349 -7.13 -0.60 38.93
C VAL A 349 -6.84 -0.40 40.41
N ASP A 350 -5.64 -0.77 40.85
CA ASP A 350 -5.15 -0.48 42.21
C ASP A 350 -4.59 0.96 42.25
N PRO A 351 -5.14 1.89 43.05
CA PRO A 351 -4.64 3.27 43.11
C PRO A 351 -3.17 3.38 43.53
N THR A 352 -2.61 2.38 44.20
CA THR A 352 -1.21 2.36 44.64
C THR A 352 -0.25 1.80 43.59
N ASP A 353 -0.76 0.99 42.67
CA ASP A 353 0.00 0.41 41.55
C ASP A 353 -0.91 0.22 40.31
N PRO A 354 -1.31 1.33 39.67
CA PRO A 354 -2.44 1.32 38.74
C PRO A 354 -2.14 0.65 37.39
N TYR A 355 -0.86 0.40 37.08
CA TYR A 355 -0.42 -0.17 35.81
C TYR A 355 -0.14 -1.67 35.86
N THR A 356 -0.26 -2.29 37.04
CA THR A 356 -0.06 -3.73 37.20
C THR A 356 -1.29 -4.52 36.75
N LEU A 357 -1.07 -5.53 35.91
CA LEU A 357 -2.09 -6.49 35.53
C LEU A 357 -2.38 -7.42 36.71
N THR A 358 -3.66 -7.66 37.00
CA THR A 358 -4.07 -8.73 37.90
C THR A 358 -3.72 -10.09 37.30
N SER A 359 -3.68 -11.16 38.10
CA SER A 359 -3.37 -12.50 37.58
C SER A 359 -4.35 -12.98 36.50
N GLN A 360 -5.62 -12.56 36.58
CA GLN A 360 -6.63 -12.88 35.58
C GLN A 360 -6.43 -12.09 34.29
N GLU A 361 -6.13 -10.79 34.39
CA GLU A 361 -5.77 -9.96 33.24
C GLU A 361 -4.52 -10.49 32.54
N GLN A 362 -3.48 -10.86 33.30
CA GLN A 362 -2.25 -11.46 32.76
C GLN A 362 -2.55 -12.76 32.00
N HIS A 363 -3.39 -13.64 32.56
CA HIS A 363 -3.78 -14.88 31.88
C HIS A 363 -4.46 -14.63 30.52
N ILE A 364 -5.36 -13.65 30.46
CA ILE A 364 -6.05 -13.27 29.22
C ILE A 364 -5.03 -12.74 28.20
N ILE A 365 -4.12 -11.86 28.62
CA ILE A 365 -3.09 -11.31 27.74
C ILE A 365 -2.15 -12.41 27.24
N ASP A 366 -1.66 -13.31 28.10
CA ASP A 366 -0.77 -14.40 27.71
C ASP A 366 -1.44 -15.33 26.67
N LYS A 367 -2.74 -15.60 26.85
CA LYS A 367 -3.52 -16.36 25.89
C LYS A 367 -3.64 -15.63 24.55
N LEU A 368 -3.99 -14.35 24.56
CA LEU A 368 -4.10 -13.55 23.34
C LEU A 368 -2.77 -13.45 22.60
N VAL A 369 -1.66 -13.26 23.33
CA VAL A 369 -0.30 -13.30 22.76
C VAL A 369 -0.06 -14.64 22.06
N SER A 370 -0.40 -15.76 22.72
CA SER A 370 -0.27 -17.08 22.10
C SER A 370 -1.11 -17.23 20.84
N GLU A 371 -2.34 -16.70 20.81
CA GLU A 371 -3.22 -16.78 19.63
C GLU A 371 -2.69 -15.95 18.45
N PHE A 372 -2.25 -14.70 18.69
CA PHE A 372 -1.69 -13.86 17.63
C PHE A 372 -0.38 -14.42 17.05
N VAL A 373 0.53 -14.90 17.89
CA VAL A 373 1.85 -15.43 17.49
C VAL A 373 1.75 -16.80 16.78
N THR A 374 0.60 -17.47 16.88
CA THR A 374 0.37 -18.77 16.23
C THR A 374 -0.66 -18.71 15.10
N ALA A 375 -1.18 -17.52 14.78
CA ALA A 375 -2.15 -17.32 13.71
C ALA A 375 -1.46 -17.40 12.33
N ASP A 376 -1.39 -18.61 11.77
CA ASP A 376 -0.73 -18.91 10.48
C ASP A 376 -1.14 -17.97 9.33
N HIS A 377 -2.43 -17.59 9.28
CA HIS A 377 -2.94 -16.70 8.25
C HIS A 377 -2.41 -15.27 8.43
N LEU A 378 -2.43 -14.74 9.67
CA LEU A 378 -1.88 -13.44 10.00
C LEU A 378 -0.38 -13.41 9.75
N HIS A 379 0.35 -14.44 10.17
CA HIS A 379 1.80 -14.55 9.95
C HIS A 379 2.17 -14.46 8.47
N ARG A 380 1.42 -15.13 7.59
CA ARG A 380 1.63 -15.05 6.13
C ARG A 380 1.46 -13.61 5.61
N HIS A 381 0.47 -12.88 6.13
CA HIS A 381 0.26 -11.46 5.78
C HIS A 381 1.38 -10.56 6.31
N ILE A 382 1.84 -10.78 7.54
CA ILE A 382 2.90 -9.98 8.15
C ILE A 382 4.26 -10.27 7.50
N ASP A 383 4.57 -11.52 7.16
CA ASP A 383 5.76 -11.88 6.37
C ASP A 383 5.76 -11.17 5.00
N PHE A 384 4.58 -11.01 4.40
CA PHE A 384 4.44 -10.24 3.16
C PHE A 384 4.77 -8.76 3.36
N LEU A 385 4.26 -8.12 4.43
CA LEU A 385 4.62 -6.74 4.77
C LEU A 385 6.13 -6.58 4.98
N TYR A 386 6.79 -7.52 5.66
CA TYR A 386 8.24 -7.46 5.87
C TYR A 386 9.04 -7.71 4.60
N SER A 387 8.57 -8.56 3.69
CA SER A 387 9.29 -8.90 2.45
C SER A 387 9.11 -7.86 1.34
N HIS A 388 7.97 -7.17 1.30
CA HIS A 388 7.63 -6.22 0.24
C HIS A 388 7.51 -4.77 0.73
N GLY A 389 7.66 -4.54 2.03
CA GLY A 389 7.54 -3.22 2.63
C GLY A 389 8.77 -2.70 3.36
N SER A 390 8.74 -1.40 3.60
CA SER A 390 9.75 -0.62 4.33
C SER A 390 9.14 0.64 4.93
N MET A 391 9.87 1.35 5.81
CA MET A 391 9.40 2.63 6.36
C MET A 391 9.25 3.72 5.28
N TYR A 392 10.15 3.71 4.31
CA TYR A 392 10.12 4.61 3.15
C TYR A 392 10.73 3.93 1.93
N LYS A 393 10.53 4.52 0.75
CA LYS A 393 11.19 4.09 -0.49
C LYS A 393 11.51 5.28 -1.37
N VAL A 394 12.66 5.26 -2.03
CA VAL A 394 12.94 6.14 -3.17
C VAL A 394 12.74 5.35 -4.45
N ALA A 395 11.87 5.82 -5.33
CA ALA A 395 11.54 5.17 -6.60
C ALA A 395 11.26 6.20 -7.70
N ASN A 396 11.97 6.07 -8.82
CA ASN A 396 11.81 6.88 -10.04
C ASN A 396 11.86 8.40 -9.78
N GLY A 397 12.77 8.81 -8.91
CA GLY A 397 12.96 10.21 -8.50
C GLY A 397 11.90 10.71 -7.50
N ASN A 398 11.14 9.82 -6.87
CA ASN A 398 10.14 10.17 -5.85
C ASN A 398 10.50 9.54 -4.51
N LEU A 399 10.13 10.20 -3.41
CA LEU A 399 10.22 9.70 -2.05
C LEU A 399 8.82 9.30 -1.58
N LEU A 400 8.66 8.07 -1.10
CA LEU A 400 7.40 7.50 -0.67
C LEU A 400 7.51 7.17 0.82
N PHE A 401 6.55 7.62 1.63
CA PHE A 401 6.36 7.20 3.03
C PHE A 401 4.95 7.56 3.52
N HIS A 402 4.42 6.81 4.48
CA HIS A 402 3.05 6.99 4.94
C HIS A 402 2.86 8.18 5.89
N GLY A 403 3.55 8.21 7.03
CA GLY A 403 3.35 9.19 8.10
C GLY A 403 4.06 10.52 7.83
N CYS A 404 5.19 10.75 8.49
CA CYS A 404 5.95 11.99 8.41
C CYS A 404 7.47 11.75 8.51
N VAL A 405 8.24 12.78 8.16
CA VAL A 405 9.63 12.92 8.60
C VAL A 405 9.61 13.92 9.75
N PRO A 406 9.84 13.52 11.01
CA PRO A 406 9.69 14.42 12.16
C PRO A 406 10.56 15.68 12.05
N LEU A 407 9.93 16.84 12.25
CA LEU A 407 10.59 18.16 12.15
C LEU A 407 10.41 18.97 13.43
N ASN A 408 11.42 19.79 13.73
CA ASN A 408 11.30 20.86 14.70
C ASN A 408 10.50 22.03 14.10
N GLU A 409 10.03 22.96 14.94
CA GLU A 409 9.29 24.15 14.49
C GLU A 409 10.08 25.04 13.52
N ASP A 410 11.42 24.98 13.56
CA ASP A 410 12.31 25.72 12.66
C ASP A 410 12.57 25.02 11.30
N GLY A 411 12.01 23.82 11.10
CA GLY A 411 12.15 23.03 9.89
C GLY A 411 13.40 22.13 9.83
N THR A 412 14.22 22.10 10.88
CA THR A 412 15.29 21.11 11.03
C THR A 412 14.72 19.73 11.43
N PHE A 413 15.46 18.65 11.16
CA PHE A 413 15.01 17.31 11.54
C PHE A 413 15.02 17.12 13.06
N SER A 414 13.90 16.65 13.61
CA SER A 414 13.82 16.27 15.02
C SER A 414 14.73 15.08 15.30
N SER A 415 15.38 15.08 16.47
CA SER A 415 16.24 13.96 16.88
C SER A 415 15.56 13.13 17.97
N MET A 416 15.74 11.81 17.90
CA MET A 416 15.15 10.84 18.81
C MET A 416 16.23 9.92 19.38
N ASN A 417 16.21 9.70 20.70
CA ASN A 417 17.10 8.78 21.39
C ASN A 417 16.66 7.32 21.19
N CYS A 418 17.29 6.64 20.24
CA CYS A 418 17.02 5.26 19.91
C CYS A 418 18.00 4.33 20.62
N LEU A 419 17.58 3.75 21.75
CA LEU A 419 18.38 2.79 22.53
C LEU A 419 19.75 3.35 22.94
N GLY A 420 19.80 4.63 23.32
CA GLY A 420 21.01 5.32 23.77
C GLY A 420 21.77 6.06 22.67
N THR A 421 21.33 5.97 21.41
CA THR A 421 21.94 6.69 20.27
C THR A 421 20.94 7.67 19.67
N TRP A 422 21.36 8.90 19.43
CA TRP A 422 20.50 9.92 18.83
C TRP A 422 20.52 9.81 17.30
N HIS A 423 19.34 9.70 16.71
CA HIS A 423 19.13 9.65 15.25
C HIS A 423 18.21 10.80 14.82
N ALA A 424 18.31 11.23 13.56
CA ALA A 424 17.42 12.23 12.95
C ALA A 424 17.31 11.99 11.44
N GLY A 425 16.31 12.61 10.79
CA GLY A 425 16.18 12.56 9.34
C GLY A 425 16.09 11.13 8.80
N ARG A 426 16.84 10.83 7.75
CA ARG A 426 16.86 9.50 7.12
C ARG A 426 17.38 8.42 8.06
N ASP A 427 18.43 8.72 8.82
CA ASP A 427 19.09 7.77 9.73
C ASP A 427 18.11 7.27 10.81
N TYR A 428 17.17 8.12 11.24
CA TYR A 428 16.11 7.70 12.16
C TYR A 428 15.09 6.76 11.50
N LEU A 429 14.66 7.04 10.26
CA LEU A 429 13.75 6.12 9.55
C LEU A 429 14.42 4.77 9.23
N ASP A 430 15.72 4.77 8.95
CA ASP A 430 16.52 3.55 8.78
C ASP A 430 16.58 2.74 10.09
N PHE A 431 16.71 3.42 11.25
CA PHE A 431 16.58 2.78 12.56
C PHE A 431 15.18 2.18 12.76
N CYS A 432 14.11 2.92 12.46
CA CYS A 432 12.72 2.45 12.62
C CYS A 432 12.43 1.21 11.76
N ASP A 433 12.95 1.16 10.52
CA ASP A 433 12.83 -0.02 9.66
C ASP A 433 13.57 -1.23 10.28
N HIS A 434 14.79 -1.00 10.77
CA HIS A 434 15.61 -2.03 11.41
C HIS A 434 14.97 -2.58 12.69
N ILE A 435 14.50 -1.71 13.59
CA ILE A 435 13.91 -2.14 14.86
C ILE A 435 12.61 -2.92 14.63
N ALA A 436 11.80 -2.52 13.64
CA ALA A 436 10.60 -3.26 13.27
C ALA A 436 10.94 -4.68 12.77
N ARG A 437 12.01 -4.84 11.98
CA ARG A 437 12.49 -6.16 11.54
C ARG A 437 13.10 -6.98 12.67
N ARG A 438 13.75 -6.32 13.65
CA ARG A 438 14.29 -6.97 14.85
C ARG A 438 13.15 -7.52 15.73
N ALA A 439 12.06 -6.77 15.88
CA ALA A 439 10.87 -7.23 16.60
C ALA A 439 10.33 -8.56 16.01
N TRP A 440 10.23 -8.67 14.69
CA TRP A 440 9.76 -9.88 14.03
C TRP A 440 10.72 -11.07 14.10
N ARG A 441 12.03 -10.82 13.94
CA ARG A 441 13.04 -11.90 13.84
C ARG A 441 13.55 -12.38 15.19
N VAL A 442 13.66 -11.48 16.16
CA VAL A 442 14.29 -11.73 17.47
C VAL A 442 13.27 -11.71 18.59
N GLY A 443 12.30 -10.79 18.54
CA GLY A 443 11.23 -10.69 19.56
C GLY A 443 11.72 -10.27 20.94
N ASP A 444 12.80 -9.48 21.03
CA ASP A 444 13.25 -8.95 22.31
C ASP A 444 12.40 -7.76 22.77
N ARG A 445 12.39 -7.51 24.09
CA ARG A 445 11.47 -6.57 24.74
C ARG A 445 11.56 -5.16 24.17
N ASP A 446 12.77 -4.63 23.99
CA ASP A 446 12.96 -3.28 23.46
C ASP A 446 12.36 -3.16 22.06
N ALA A 447 12.68 -4.11 21.17
CA ALA A 447 12.18 -4.06 19.80
C ALA A 447 10.65 -4.21 19.72
N LEU A 448 10.05 -5.01 20.59
CA LEU A 448 8.59 -5.13 20.71
C LEU A 448 7.97 -3.81 21.19
N ASP A 449 8.46 -3.24 22.29
CA ASP A 449 7.94 -1.98 22.83
C ASP A 449 8.06 -0.82 21.80
N TRP A 450 9.11 -0.85 20.96
CA TRP A 450 9.26 0.05 19.82
C TRP A 450 8.14 -0.07 18.77
N MET A 451 7.55 -1.24 18.55
CA MET A 451 6.41 -1.40 17.63
C MET A 451 5.19 -0.61 18.13
N TRP A 452 4.93 -0.65 19.43
CA TRP A 452 3.89 0.18 20.05
C TRP A 452 4.22 1.67 19.92
N TYR A 453 5.47 2.07 20.16
CA TYR A 453 5.89 3.47 19.97
C TYR A 453 5.69 3.94 18.54
N LEU A 454 6.07 3.14 17.55
CA LEU A 454 5.89 3.50 16.14
C LEU A 454 4.42 3.72 15.77
N TRP A 455 3.50 2.99 16.41
CA TRP A 455 2.06 3.19 16.21
C TRP A 455 1.54 4.55 16.72
N ILE A 456 2.02 5.04 17.87
CA ILE A 456 1.33 6.11 18.62
C ILE A 456 2.20 7.28 19.07
N GLY A 457 3.52 7.18 18.97
CA GLY A 457 4.46 8.20 19.42
C GLY A 457 4.36 9.49 18.61
N PHE A 458 4.48 10.64 19.29
CA PHE A 458 4.46 11.95 18.62
C PHE A 458 5.62 12.10 17.62
N ASN A 459 6.83 11.71 18.01
CA ASN A 459 8.01 11.69 17.13
C ASN A 459 8.14 10.37 16.34
N SER A 460 7.10 9.54 16.25
CA SER A 460 7.12 8.37 15.38
C SER A 460 6.98 8.83 13.91
N PRO A 461 7.84 8.36 12.98
CA PRO A 461 7.70 8.65 11.56
C PRO A 461 6.46 8.00 10.92
N ALA A 462 5.83 7.02 11.58
CA ALA A 462 4.58 6.43 11.09
C ALA A 462 3.32 7.15 11.60
N SER A 463 3.43 7.95 12.67
CA SER A 463 2.29 8.59 13.33
C SER A 463 2.36 10.12 13.29
N GLY A 464 3.40 10.74 13.86
CA GLY A 464 3.53 12.19 13.86
C GLY A 464 2.41 12.93 14.60
N ARG A 465 1.73 12.26 15.54
CA ARG A 465 0.49 12.77 16.14
C ARG A 465 0.38 12.39 17.61
N LEU A 466 -0.03 13.36 18.44
CA LEU A 466 -0.32 13.12 19.84
C LEU A 466 -1.74 12.57 20.00
N VAL A 467 -1.89 11.24 20.08
CA VAL A 467 -3.20 10.57 20.15
C VAL A 467 -3.80 10.63 21.56
N ARG A 468 -5.05 11.08 21.72
CA ARG A 468 -5.71 11.26 23.03
C ARG A 468 -6.65 10.10 23.36
N THR A 469 -6.08 8.89 23.50
CA THR A 469 -6.86 7.64 23.61
C THR A 469 -7.74 7.59 24.84
N PHE A 470 -7.20 7.98 26.00
CA PHE A 470 -7.90 7.94 27.30
C PHE A 470 -8.99 9.00 27.36
N GLU A 471 -8.66 10.24 26.98
CA GLU A 471 -9.56 11.37 27.00
C GLU A 471 -10.77 11.12 26.10
N ARG A 472 -10.56 10.52 24.92
CA ARG A 472 -11.65 10.14 24.01
C ARG A 472 -12.48 8.96 24.48
N ALA A 473 -11.93 8.12 25.37
CA ALA A 473 -12.65 7.00 25.95
C ALA A 473 -13.50 7.45 27.15
N TYR A 474 -12.97 8.32 28.00
CA TYR A 474 -13.52 8.57 29.32
C TYR A 474 -13.87 10.03 29.65
N ILE A 475 -13.59 10.99 28.77
CA ILE A 475 -13.96 12.41 28.98
C ILE A 475 -14.94 12.84 27.89
N ALA A 476 -16.12 13.30 28.30
CA ALA A 476 -17.18 13.72 27.36
C ALA A 476 -16.86 15.04 26.64
N ASP A 477 -16.08 15.93 27.27
CA ASP A 477 -15.73 17.23 26.72
C ASP A 477 -14.70 17.07 25.58
N LYS A 478 -15.13 17.40 24.36
CA LYS A 478 -14.33 17.25 23.14
C LYS A 478 -13.17 18.22 23.03
N SER A 479 -13.09 19.26 23.86
CA SER A 479 -11.92 20.15 23.91
C SER A 479 -10.66 19.40 24.35
N THR A 480 -10.81 18.33 25.14
CA THR A 480 -9.72 17.43 25.56
C THR A 480 -9.26 16.48 24.45
N TRP A 481 -9.95 16.44 23.30
CA TRP A 481 -9.67 15.52 22.20
C TRP A 481 -8.79 16.15 21.10
N VAL A 482 -8.23 17.34 21.35
CA VAL A 482 -7.31 17.98 20.41
C VAL A 482 -6.02 17.19 20.39
N GLU A 483 -5.64 16.77 19.18
CA GLU A 483 -4.47 15.91 18.93
C GLU A 483 -3.51 16.70 18.04
N PRO A 484 -2.56 17.46 18.63
CA PRO A 484 -1.50 18.14 17.91
C PRO A 484 -0.73 17.20 16.99
N MET A 485 -0.24 17.74 15.87
CA MET A 485 0.52 17.00 14.87
C MET A 485 1.92 17.60 14.75
N ASP A 486 2.87 16.77 14.32
CA ASP A 486 4.26 17.16 14.07
C ASP A 486 4.33 18.37 13.12
N PRO A 487 5.29 19.30 13.34
CA PRO A 487 5.53 20.44 12.46
C PRO A 487 5.61 20.10 10.96
N TYR A 488 6.06 18.89 10.60
CA TYR A 488 6.05 18.34 9.25
C TYR A 488 4.75 18.64 8.48
N PHE A 489 3.58 18.40 9.08
CA PHE A 489 2.29 18.52 8.38
C PHE A 489 1.93 19.98 8.05
N THR A 490 2.60 20.95 8.67
CA THR A 490 2.44 22.37 8.38
C THR A 490 3.58 22.92 7.52
N LEU A 491 4.83 22.57 7.83
CA LEU A 491 6.03 23.12 7.21
C LEU A 491 6.24 22.65 5.76
N THR A 492 5.77 21.44 5.42
CA THR A 492 5.84 20.87 4.05
C THR A 492 4.93 21.55 3.03
N LYS A 493 4.23 22.63 3.43
CA LYS A 493 3.65 23.59 2.48
C LYS A 493 4.72 24.43 1.78
N SER A 494 5.92 24.55 2.37
CA SER A 494 7.07 25.25 1.79
C SER A 494 7.85 24.35 0.83
N PRO A 495 8.12 24.79 -0.41
CA PRO A 495 8.99 24.08 -1.35
C PRO A 495 10.41 23.81 -0.82
N SER A 496 10.96 24.71 0.01
CA SER A 496 12.32 24.56 0.54
C SER A 496 12.44 23.40 1.52
N VAL A 497 11.44 23.23 2.39
CA VAL A 497 11.39 22.14 3.36
C VAL A 497 11.27 20.80 2.63
N CYS A 498 10.43 20.73 1.59
CA CYS A 498 10.34 19.54 0.75
C CYS A 498 11.67 19.22 0.04
N ASP A 499 12.41 20.22 -0.44
CA ASP A 499 13.74 20.00 -1.03
C ASP A 499 14.74 19.46 -0.03
N ASP A 500 14.74 19.98 1.20
CA ASP A 500 15.66 19.55 2.25
C ASP A 500 15.36 18.10 2.67
N ILE A 501 14.09 17.73 2.80
CA ILE A 501 13.66 16.33 2.99
C ILE A 501 14.13 15.48 1.81
N MET A 502 13.80 15.82 0.57
CA MET A 502 14.20 15.03 -0.60
C MET A 502 15.72 14.85 -0.67
N ARG A 503 16.51 15.87 -0.33
CA ARG A 503 17.97 15.81 -0.28
C ARG A 503 18.48 14.86 0.80
N GLU A 504 17.90 14.90 1.99
CA GLU A 504 18.22 14.00 3.12
C GLU A 504 18.04 12.52 2.74
N PHE A 505 17.00 12.22 1.96
CA PHE A 505 16.73 10.86 1.47
C PHE A 505 17.48 10.49 0.19
N GLY A 506 18.30 11.40 -0.34
CA GLY A 506 19.09 11.15 -1.55
C GLY A 506 18.26 11.10 -2.84
N VAL A 507 17.11 11.77 -2.88
CA VAL A 507 16.31 11.90 -4.09
C VAL A 507 17.06 12.80 -5.07
N VAL A 508 17.34 12.25 -6.26
CA VAL A 508 17.98 12.98 -7.35
C VAL A 508 16.96 13.20 -8.46
N PRO A 509 16.85 14.42 -9.02
CA PRO A 509 16.06 14.69 -10.22
C PRO A 509 16.32 13.66 -11.33
N MET A 510 15.24 13.09 -11.88
CA MET A 510 15.31 12.14 -12.99
C MET A 510 14.52 12.67 -14.19
N ALA A 511 14.83 12.19 -15.39
CA ALA A 511 14.02 12.54 -16.57
C ALA A 511 12.55 12.11 -16.43
N CYS A 512 12.27 11.08 -15.62
CA CYS A 512 10.91 10.65 -15.28
C CYS A 512 10.27 11.38 -14.09
N SER A 513 11.02 12.23 -13.39
CA SER A 513 10.56 13.08 -12.27
C SER A 513 11.55 14.25 -12.10
N PRO A 514 11.44 15.30 -12.94
CA PRO A 514 12.48 16.34 -13.03
C PRO A 514 12.61 17.23 -11.78
N THR A 515 11.53 17.38 -11.02
CA THR A 515 11.51 18.17 -9.78
C THR A 515 11.60 17.30 -8.53
N GLY A 516 11.40 15.98 -8.67
CA GLY A 516 11.15 15.09 -7.55
C GLY A 516 9.80 15.35 -6.86
N HIS A 517 9.24 14.29 -6.26
CA HIS A 517 8.01 14.38 -5.48
C HIS A 517 8.12 13.58 -4.18
N ILE A 518 7.61 14.13 -3.09
CA ILE A 518 7.25 13.42 -1.87
C ILE A 518 5.80 12.94 -2.05
N ILE A 519 5.59 11.63 -1.97
CA ILE A 519 4.28 10.98 -2.05
C ILE A 519 3.95 10.48 -0.64
N ASN A 520 2.93 11.09 -0.03
CA ASN A 520 2.66 10.95 1.39
C ASN A 520 1.19 10.60 1.67
N GLY A 521 0.97 9.70 2.63
CA GLY A 521 -0.35 9.23 3.07
C GLY A 521 -0.85 9.92 4.35
N HIS A 522 -1.57 9.16 5.17
CA HIS A 522 -1.88 9.39 6.59
C HIS A 522 -2.90 10.48 6.90
N THR A 523 -2.79 11.65 6.26
CA THR A 523 -3.67 12.79 6.52
C THR A 523 -4.72 12.95 5.44
N PRO A 524 -6.02 12.78 5.77
CA PRO A 524 -7.07 12.95 4.78
C PRO A 524 -7.15 14.40 4.31
N VAL A 525 -7.29 14.62 3.01
CA VAL A 525 -7.33 15.96 2.41
C VAL A 525 -8.72 16.56 2.64
N LYS A 526 -8.80 17.67 3.38
CA LYS A 526 -10.08 18.32 3.69
C LYS A 526 -10.47 19.28 2.56
N THR A 527 -10.89 18.74 1.42
CA THR A 527 -11.30 19.53 0.25
C THR A 527 -12.43 20.51 0.57
N THR A 528 -13.37 20.12 1.46
CA THR A 528 -14.42 21.01 2.00
C THR A 528 -13.90 22.27 2.70
N LYS A 529 -12.65 22.24 3.20
CA LYS A 529 -11.95 23.36 3.82
C LYS A 529 -10.94 24.05 2.89
N GLY A 530 -10.93 23.70 1.61
CA GLY A 530 -10.05 24.27 0.59
C GLY A 530 -8.63 23.70 0.58
N GLU A 531 -8.35 22.63 1.33
CA GLU A 531 -7.04 21.95 1.27
C GLU A 531 -6.84 21.32 -0.12
N GLN A 532 -5.60 21.38 -0.62
CA GLN A 532 -5.20 20.82 -1.91
C GLN A 532 -4.31 19.58 -1.70
N PRO A 533 -4.47 18.53 -2.53
CA PRO A 533 -3.63 17.33 -2.47
C PRO A 533 -2.22 17.60 -3.03
N ILE A 534 -2.10 18.52 -3.99
CA ILE A 534 -0.81 19.01 -4.51
C ILE A 534 -0.40 20.24 -3.71
N ARG A 535 0.76 20.18 -3.05
CA ARG A 535 1.31 21.23 -2.20
C ARG A 535 2.74 21.56 -2.62
N ALA A 536 3.27 22.66 -2.08
CA ALA A 536 4.67 23.07 -2.25
C ALA A 536 5.13 23.05 -3.72
N GLU A 537 4.35 23.69 -4.61
CA GLU A 537 4.63 23.79 -6.05
C GLU A 537 4.79 22.43 -6.75
N GLY A 538 4.06 21.42 -6.28
CA GLY A 538 4.10 20.07 -6.84
C GLY A 538 5.07 19.12 -6.15
N LYS A 539 5.88 19.58 -5.18
CA LYS A 539 6.87 18.74 -4.49
C LYS A 539 6.26 17.80 -3.46
N LEU A 540 5.08 18.12 -2.91
CA LEU A 540 4.36 17.22 -2.01
C LEU A 540 3.02 16.84 -2.63
N LEU A 541 2.81 15.52 -2.75
CA LEU A 541 1.61 14.89 -3.25
C LEU A 541 1.00 14.08 -2.10
N VAL A 542 -0.05 14.63 -1.50
CA VAL A 542 -0.81 13.91 -0.46
C VAL A 542 -1.86 13.05 -1.14
N ILE A 543 -1.77 11.74 -0.92
CA ILE A 543 -2.74 10.76 -1.39
C ILE A 543 -3.50 10.19 -0.20
N ASP A 544 -4.80 10.06 -0.34
CA ASP A 544 -5.65 9.31 0.58
C ASP A 544 -6.55 8.45 -0.29
N GLY A 545 -6.55 7.13 -0.14
CA GLY A 545 -7.42 6.31 -0.98
C GLY A 545 -8.91 6.56 -0.75
N GLY A 546 -9.24 7.35 0.29
CA GLY A 546 -10.57 7.74 0.75
C GLY A 546 -11.55 6.57 0.82
N PHE A 547 -10.98 5.39 1.01
CA PHE A 547 -11.69 4.14 1.16
C PHE A 547 -12.48 4.14 2.48
N CYS A 548 -11.88 4.71 3.53
CA CYS A 548 -12.48 4.75 4.86
C CYS A 548 -13.75 5.62 4.89
N ARG A 549 -14.91 4.97 5.06
CA ARG A 549 -16.22 5.64 5.18
C ARG A 549 -16.27 6.67 6.31
N ALA A 550 -15.49 6.45 7.38
CA ALA A 550 -15.43 7.36 8.53
C ALA A 550 -14.87 8.76 8.18
N TYR A 551 -14.17 8.91 7.05
CA TYR A 551 -13.64 10.20 6.61
C TYR A 551 -14.51 10.96 5.62
N HIS A 552 -15.45 10.29 4.94
CA HIS A 552 -16.32 10.92 3.94
C HIS A 552 -17.04 12.18 4.44
N PRO A 553 -17.55 12.26 5.70
CA PRO A 553 -18.18 13.48 6.21
C PRO A 553 -17.22 14.68 6.34
N LYS A 554 -15.91 14.43 6.43
CA LYS A 554 -14.88 15.48 6.62
C LYS A 554 -14.22 15.89 5.30
N THR A 555 -14.00 14.95 4.39
CA THR A 555 -13.27 15.17 3.13
C THR A 555 -14.17 15.71 2.02
N GLY A 556 -15.43 15.27 1.94
CA GLY A 556 -16.37 15.62 0.87
C GLY A 556 -16.17 14.87 -0.45
N ILE A 557 -15.11 14.07 -0.55
CA ILE A 557 -14.77 13.15 -1.66
C ILE A 557 -14.24 11.83 -1.07
N ALA A 558 -14.19 10.77 -1.87
CA ALA A 558 -13.61 9.48 -1.49
C ALA A 558 -12.12 9.37 -1.82
N GLY A 559 -11.39 10.49 -1.71
CA GLY A 559 -9.93 10.54 -1.72
C GLY A 559 -9.28 10.66 -3.10
N TYR A 560 -7.94 10.58 -3.12
CA TYR A 560 -7.08 10.71 -4.28
C TYR A 560 -6.16 9.50 -4.49
N THR A 561 -6.09 9.01 -5.73
CA THR A 561 -5.00 8.12 -6.19
C THR A 561 -4.09 8.85 -7.16
N LEU A 562 -2.80 8.52 -7.13
CA LEU A 562 -1.81 9.04 -8.06
C LEU A 562 -1.48 8.00 -9.12
N ILE A 563 -1.42 8.44 -10.37
CA ILE A 563 -1.00 7.62 -11.51
C ILE A 563 0.21 8.30 -12.15
N SER A 564 1.33 7.58 -12.27
CA SER A 564 2.53 8.03 -12.99
C SER A 564 2.76 7.17 -14.22
N SER A 565 2.62 7.76 -15.40
CA SER A 565 2.72 7.04 -16.68
C SER A 565 3.85 7.56 -17.55
N SER A 566 4.02 6.96 -18.73
CA SER A 566 4.92 7.50 -19.76
C SER A 566 4.55 8.92 -20.25
N ARG A 567 3.37 9.44 -19.91
CA ARG A 567 2.89 10.77 -20.34
C ARG A 567 2.92 11.83 -19.24
N GLY A 568 3.38 11.48 -18.03
CA GLY A 568 3.38 12.35 -16.87
C GLY A 568 2.52 11.81 -15.73
N CYS A 569 2.25 12.68 -14.76
CA CYS A 569 1.54 12.35 -13.52
C CYS A 569 0.12 12.90 -13.53
N ARG A 570 -0.77 12.25 -12.78
CA ARG A 570 -2.11 12.76 -12.52
C ARG A 570 -2.66 12.26 -11.20
N LEU A 571 -3.40 13.13 -10.54
CA LEU A 571 -4.21 12.77 -9.39
C LEU A 571 -5.65 12.59 -9.84
N LYS A 572 -6.24 11.46 -9.47
CA LYS A 572 -7.63 11.14 -9.71
C LYS A 572 -8.39 11.22 -8.40
N SER A 573 -9.40 12.08 -8.33
CA SER A 573 -10.32 12.11 -7.19
C SER A 573 -11.40 11.04 -7.38
N HIS A 574 -11.75 10.34 -6.31
CA HIS A 574 -12.80 9.31 -6.34
C HIS A 574 -14.05 9.83 -5.65
N ARG A 575 -15.22 9.45 -6.18
CA ARG A 575 -16.47 9.49 -5.42
C ARG A 575 -16.63 8.20 -4.63
N ALA A 576 -17.42 8.26 -3.56
CA ALA A 576 -17.65 7.10 -2.71
C ALA A 576 -18.22 5.95 -3.55
N PHE A 577 -17.49 4.83 -3.56
CA PHE A 577 -17.99 3.60 -4.13
C PHE A 577 -19.21 3.14 -3.32
N THR A 578 -20.31 2.86 -4.00
CA THR A 578 -21.56 2.43 -3.36
C THR A 578 -21.68 0.90 -3.40
N THR A 579 -21.85 0.31 -4.59
CA THR A 579 -21.97 -1.14 -4.78
C THR A 579 -21.53 -1.58 -6.19
N VAL A 580 -21.18 -2.86 -6.33
CA VAL A 580 -20.91 -3.48 -7.66
C VAL A 580 -22.15 -3.42 -8.54
N ALA A 581 -23.34 -3.66 -7.98
CA ALA A 581 -24.60 -3.60 -8.72
C ALA A 581 -24.86 -2.21 -9.34
N GLU A 582 -24.51 -1.13 -8.62
CA GLU A 582 -24.63 0.23 -9.17
C GLU A 582 -23.60 0.49 -10.28
N ALA A 583 -22.37 0.01 -10.11
CA ALA A 583 -21.33 0.11 -11.15
C ALA A 583 -21.76 -0.63 -12.44
N LEU A 584 -22.38 -1.81 -12.31
CA LEU A 584 -22.87 -2.61 -13.43
C LEU A 584 -24.06 -1.96 -14.17
N THR A 585 -24.96 -1.30 -13.44
CA THR A 585 -26.25 -0.81 -14.00
C THR A 585 -26.17 0.61 -14.55
N ARG A 586 -25.34 1.47 -13.95
CA ARG A 586 -25.26 2.88 -14.37
C ARG A 586 -24.13 3.14 -15.36
N ASN A 587 -23.23 2.16 -15.59
CA ASN A 587 -21.96 2.37 -16.29
C ASN A 587 -21.23 3.63 -15.81
N VAL A 588 -21.44 3.97 -14.52
CA VAL A 588 -20.82 5.14 -13.89
C VAL A 588 -19.37 4.74 -13.68
N ASP A 589 -18.59 5.00 -14.72
CA ASP A 589 -17.19 5.32 -14.55
C ASP A 589 -17.14 6.40 -13.48
N ILE A 590 -16.24 6.25 -12.52
CA ILE A 590 -16.10 7.19 -11.41
C ILE A 590 -16.09 8.58 -12.03
N GLU A 591 -17.14 9.39 -11.78
CA GLU A 591 -17.16 10.81 -12.14
C GLU A 591 -16.06 11.49 -11.32
N SER A 592 -14.85 11.41 -11.86
CA SER A 592 -13.59 11.79 -11.21
C SER A 592 -13.04 13.01 -11.89
N GLU A 593 -12.64 14.00 -11.09
CA GLU A 593 -11.81 15.08 -11.61
C GLU A 593 -10.37 14.57 -11.72
N THR A 594 -9.76 14.82 -12.89
CA THR A 594 -8.37 14.43 -13.14
C THR A 594 -7.53 15.69 -13.20
N ASN A 595 -6.63 15.85 -12.22
CA ASN A 595 -5.64 16.92 -12.23
C ASN A 595 -4.35 16.36 -12.82
N ARG A 596 -4.02 16.76 -14.05
CA ARG A 596 -2.76 16.42 -14.71
C ARG A 596 -1.69 17.43 -14.32
N PHE A 597 -0.50 16.93 -14.02
CA PHE A 597 0.67 17.75 -13.69
C PHE A 597 1.93 16.98 -14.06
N ASP A 598 3.07 17.67 -14.07
CA ASP A 598 4.34 17.06 -14.50
C ASP A 598 4.20 16.42 -15.90
N GLU A 599 3.48 17.14 -16.79
CA GLU A 599 3.29 16.73 -18.18
C GLU A 599 4.60 16.88 -18.95
N THR A 600 4.83 15.96 -19.88
CA THR A 600 6.09 15.87 -20.62
C THR A 600 5.84 16.00 -22.13
N ASP A 601 6.66 16.82 -22.80
CA ASP A 601 6.58 17.04 -24.25
C ASP A 601 6.89 15.76 -25.05
N ARG A 602 7.67 14.84 -24.46
CA ARG A 602 7.97 13.51 -25.02
C ARG A 602 7.54 12.41 -24.08
N ARG A 603 7.28 11.21 -24.59
CA ARG A 603 7.06 10.05 -23.72
C ARG A 603 8.31 9.79 -22.86
N ARG A 604 8.08 9.54 -21.56
CA ARG A 604 9.08 8.97 -20.64
C ARG A 604 9.30 7.51 -21.00
N MET A 605 10.56 7.15 -21.10
CA MET A 605 11.02 5.84 -21.52
C MET A 605 11.55 5.07 -20.31
N VAL A 606 11.75 3.76 -20.45
CA VAL A 606 12.42 2.96 -19.41
C VAL A 606 13.82 3.51 -19.13
N SER A 607 14.51 4.06 -20.13
CA SER A 607 15.80 4.73 -19.91
C SER A 607 15.74 5.91 -18.95
N ASP A 608 14.59 6.55 -18.76
CA ASP A 608 14.43 7.71 -17.89
C ASP A 608 14.25 7.32 -16.40
N THR A 609 14.17 6.02 -16.07
CA THR A 609 13.80 5.49 -14.73
C THR A 609 14.94 4.80 -14.00
N ASP A 610 14.71 4.40 -12.73
CA ASP A 610 15.65 3.60 -11.93
C ASP A 610 15.95 2.24 -12.59
N THR A 611 14.91 1.62 -13.17
CA THR A 611 15.07 0.40 -13.96
C THR A 611 15.98 0.65 -15.16
N GLY A 612 15.84 1.79 -15.83
CA GLY A 612 16.77 2.20 -16.90
C GLY A 612 18.20 2.36 -16.43
N ALA A 613 18.42 2.94 -15.25
CA ALA A 613 19.75 3.07 -14.66
C ALA A 613 20.38 1.70 -14.38
N LYS A 614 19.61 0.76 -13.79
CA LYS A 614 20.04 -0.63 -13.57
C LYS A 614 20.38 -1.34 -14.88
N ILE A 615 19.52 -1.22 -15.89
CA ILE A 615 19.76 -1.82 -17.21
C ILE A 615 21.03 -1.26 -17.86
N ARG A 616 21.28 0.06 -17.76
CA ARG A 616 22.52 0.67 -18.27
C ARG A 616 23.77 0.14 -17.57
N SER A 617 23.71 -0.04 -16.24
CA SER A 617 24.81 -0.66 -15.48
C SER A 617 25.08 -2.09 -15.97
N GLN A 618 24.03 -2.90 -16.13
CA GLN A 618 24.16 -4.27 -16.66
C GLN A 618 24.75 -4.30 -18.07
N ILE A 619 24.36 -3.38 -18.95
CA ILE A 619 24.96 -3.24 -20.29
C ILE A 619 26.45 -2.92 -20.18
N GLN A 620 26.84 -2.04 -19.25
CA GLN A 620 28.25 -1.70 -19.03
C GLN A 620 29.04 -2.92 -18.54
N ASP A 621 28.48 -3.69 -17.61
CA ASP A 621 29.09 -4.92 -17.09
C ASP A 621 29.26 -5.98 -18.20
N LEU A 622 28.25 -6.16 -19.04
CA LEU A 622 28.30 -7.07 -20.19
C LEU A 622 29.30 -6.61 -21.25
N ARG A 623 29.46 -5.30 -21.47
CA ARG A 623 30.52 -4.77 -22.36
C ARG A 623 31.91 -5.07 -21.82
N GLN A 624 32.11 -4.93 -20.51
CA GLN A 624 33.39 -5.30 -19.88
C GLN A 624 33.70 -6.80 -19.97
N LEU A 625 32.67 -7.65 -19.91
CA LEU A 625 32.77 -9.09 -20.13
C LEU A 625 33.12 -9.39 -21.60
N LEU A 626 32.45 -8.74 -22.54
CA LEU A 626 32.71 -8.86 -23.97
C LEU A 626 34.16 -8.50 -24.33
N ASP A 627 34.68 -7.40 -23.76
CA ASP A 627 36.08 -7.02 -23.93
C ASP A 627 37.02 -8.10 -23.35
N ALA A 628 36.67 -8.67 -22.19
CA ALA A 628 37.45 -9.73 -21.54
C ALA A 628 37.50 -11.03 -22.36
N TYR A 629 36.43 -11.36 -23.10
CA TYR A 629 36.46 -12.45 -24.07
C TYR A 629 37.39 -12.13 -25.25
N ARG A 630 37.21 -10.95 -25.86
CA ARG A 630 37.95 -10.54 -27.07
C ARG A 630 39.46 -10.42 -26.86
N ASN A 631 39.90 -10.09 -25.65
CA ASN A 631 41.31 -9.98 -25.32
C ASN A 631 41.89 -11.24 -24.64
N GLY A 632 41.09 -12.30 -24.46
CA GLY A 632 41.51 -13.56 -23.87
C GLY A 632 41.70 -13.54 -22.34
N ALA A 633 41.27 -12.50 -21.63
CA ALA A 633 41.32 -12.46 -20.17
C ALA A 633 40.33 -13.45 -19.51
N ILE A 634 39.22 -13.75 -20.18
CA ILE A 634 38.27 -14.80 -19.82
C ILE A 634 38.04 -15.68 -21.05
N GLU A 635 38.14 -17.00 -20.88
CA GLU A 635 37.84 -17.96 -21.94
C GLU A 635 36.33 -18.20 -22.06
N GLU A 636 35.85 -18.28 -23.30
CA GLU A 636 34.48 -18.72 -23.61
C GLU A 636 34.26 -20.18 -23.22
N ARG A 637 33.02 -20.53 -22.85
CA ARG A 637 32.65 -21.87 -22.39
C ARG A 637 31.42 -22.36 -23.16
N ALA A 638 31.63 -22.95 -24.32
CA ALA A 638 30.54 -23.49 -25.14
C ALA A 638 29.80 -24.64 -24.45
#